data_AF-A0A9P7C4M3-F1
#
_entry.id   AF-A0A9P7C4M3-F1
#
_cell.length_a   1.000
_cell.length_b   1.000
_cell.length_c   1.000
_cell.angle_alpha   90.00
_cell.angle_beta   90.00
_cell.angle_gamma   90.00
#
_symmetry.space_group_name_H-M   'P 1'
#
loop_
_entity.id
_entity.type
_entity.pdbx_description
1 polymer ?
#
loop_
_entity_poly.entity_id
_entity_poly.type
_entity_poly.pdbx_seq_one_letter_code
_entity_poly.pdbx_strand_id
1 'polypeptide(L)'
;MSSSRLLRDYSEDEDEEYTLSQVEQQQQQYPYSEDEDLEAPASLILERPQTATTINANNTTTSRHSTREHVSTHDRTMWRWANVENMDYFFQRVYEYYQGKGIYCILLARLLNLLTLAFMIVFSTFLIGCVNYSEIPSHHTLSEVVVPQCLSKLSSTKFLYLIMFILWWTWQAIRFITDIPALREMHNFYIFLLNIPDEDMQTVSWQTVLERIIDIRETNPNTSEQSSLRLTEHDVANRIMRKENYLIALLNKEMLNLTIPLPYLNNRQLFTKDIEWNLSFCLLDFVFDQRGQIRKRFLKEKNKQILVAGLKRRFIFMGLLNCALAPFIFIYLLLFFFFKYFEEYHKDPGQIGSRTYSPFAKWKFREFNELPHLFRMRISQSYEFANLYINQFPKEKTVLLARFISFIAGSFAGVLALFSLFDSEALLSFEITPSNTVLFYLGITGTIFAVTRGMIPDEHQVFEPETLLKQVIEHTHYLPTEWKYRLHTDQVRAEFCLLFDYKVGLFFQELLSVLFAPLVLCFSLPKSADQIIDFFREFTVHVNGLGYVCSFAQFDFERHGNVKYGVQGATVDDEYYLSKEGKMEKSFLNFKANNPNWEPNDLAGSLYLSRLERFKNEKRKDLAEPSTIRLNQYGIPAVPSQLGDSFEQENHTWKRPTTVEEVEEEEEGQDRNMTKKNMVGLLNQFYDLNNNPAL
;
A
#
# COMPACT_ATOMS: atom_id res chain seq x y z
N MET A 1 -26.62 -16.68 -60.70
CA MET A 1 -26.66 -15.56 -61.66
C MET A 1 -26.97 -14.29 -60.87
N SER A 2 -26.10 -13.28 -61.01
CA SER A 2 -26.20 -11.86 -60.60
C SER A 2 -26.61 -11.53 -59.15
N SER A 3 -25.70 -11.02 -58.32
CA SER A 3 -25.21 -9.62 -58.26
C SER A 3 -26.20 -8.69 -57.57
N SER A 4 -25.87 -7.79 -56.64
CA SER A 4 -24.73 -7.43 -55.78
C SER A 4 -24.87 -5.92 -55.51
N ARG A 5 -24.44 -5.47 -54.31
CA ARG A 5 -23.99 -4.10 -53.95
C ARG A 5 -25.06 -3.01 -53.73
N LEU A 6 -24.94 -2.05 -52.81
CA LEU A 6 -23.98 -1.67 -51.73
C LEU A 6 -24.61 -0.46 -50.98
N LEU A 7 -24.36 -0.39 -49.65
CA LEU A 7 -23.97 0.80 -48.83
C LEU A 7 -24.86 2.06 -48.81
N ARG A 8 -24.83 2.97 -47.81
CA ARG A 8 -24.36 3.09 -46.41
C ARG A 8 -24.53 4.59 -46.09
N ASP A 9 -24.94 4.93 -44.86
CA ASP A 9 -24.41 5.99 -43.98
C ASP A 9 -25.49 6.32 -42.93
N TYR A 10 -25.39 5.75 -41.72
CA TYR A 10 -24.57 6.11 -40.54
C TYR A 10 -24.96 7.46 -39.90
N SER A 11 -25.69 7.30 -38.80
CA SER A 11 -25.90 8.24 -37.70
C SER A 11 -24.68 8.20 -36.78
N GLU A 12 -23.89 9.28 -36.77
CA GLU A 12 -23.02 9.66 -35.65
C GLU A 12 -23.91 10.37 -34.64
N ASP A 13 -24.07 9.83 -33.43
CA ASP A 13 -24.52 10.53 -32.20
C ASP A 13 -24.72 9.57 -31.00
N GLU A 14 -24.59 8.24 -31.15
CA GLU A 14 -24.80 7.26 -30.05
C GLU A 14 -23.51 6.70 -29.39
N ASP A 15 -22.31 7.04 -29.89
CA ASP A 15 -21.05 6.43 -29.41
C ASP A 15 -20.38 7.17 -28.23
N GLU A 16 -20.79 8.40 -27.89
CA GLU A 16 -20.25 9.15 -26.73
C GLU A 16 -21.03 8.93 -25.42
N GLU A 17 -22.30 8.52 -25.49
CA GLU A 17 -23.14 8.35 -24.30
C GLU A 17 -22.97 6.96 -23.65
N TYR A 18 -22.51 5.97 -24.42
CA TYR A 18 -22.24 4.61 -23.91
C TYR A 18 -20.87 4.45 -23.22
N THR A 19 -19.89 5.33 -23.52
CA THR A 19 -18.60 5.34 -22.81
C THR A 19 -18.64 6.17 -21.51
N LEU A 20 -19.45 7.23 -21.45
CA LEU A 20 -19.57 8.06 -20.23
C LEU A 20 -20.38 7.35 -19.12
N SER A 21 -21.43 6.62 -19.49
CA SER A 21 -22.30 5.91 -18.54
C SER A 21 -21.64 4.71 -17.85
N GLN A 22 -20.62 4.09 -18.45
CA GLN A 22 -19.78 3.10 -17.76
C GLN A 22 -18.76 3.73 -16.80
N VAL A 23 -18.39 5.01 -17.01
CA VAL A 23 -17.43 5.72 -16.15
C VAL A 23 -18.11 6.31 -14.91
N GLU A 24 -19.37 6.73 -14.99
CA GLU A 24 -20.10 7.30 -13.85
C GLU A 24 -20.69 6.27 -12.88
N GLN A 25 -21.02 5.05 -13.35
CA GLN A 25 -21.49 3.98 -12.44
C GLN A 25 -20.36 3.30 -11.64
N GLN A 26 -19.09 3.62 -11.90
CA GLN A 26 -17.95 3.09 -11.14
C GLN A 26 -17.49 3.98 -9.97
N GLN A 27 -18.11 5.15 -9.72
CA GLN A 27 -17.66 6.07 -8.66
C GLN A 27 -18.31 5.85 -7.29
N GLN A 28 -19.23 4.90 -7.12
CA GLN A 28 -19.91 4.68 -5.84
C GLN A 28 -20.00 3.20 -5.44
N GLN A 29 -18.88 2.49 -5.43
CA GLN A 29 -18.69 1.36 -4.52
C GLN A 29 -17.20 1.02 -4.43
N TYR A 30 -16.42 1.80 -3.69
CA TYR A 30 -15.05 1.40 -3.36
C TYR A 30 -15.13 0.14 -2.49
N PRO A 31 -14.56 -1.01 -2.90
CA PRO A 31 -14.44 -2.15 -2.01
C PRO A 31 -13.63 -1.70 -0.80
N TYR A 32 -14.16 -1.94 0.39
CA TYR A 32 -13.39 -1.91 1.61
C TYR A 32 -12.13 -2.74 1.37
N SER A 33 -10.95 -2.12 1.47
CA SER A 33 -9.70 -2.74 1.03
C SER A 33 -9.43 -4.02 1.83
N GLU A 34 -9.57 -5.17 1.18
CA GLU A 34 -9.13 -6.52 1.61
C GLU A 34 -7.60 -6.59 1.89
N ASP A 35 -6.87 -5.49 1.70
CA ASP A 35 -5.42 -5.42 1.92
C ASP A 35 -5.02 -5.37 3.41
N GLU A 36 -5.93 -4.99 4.31
CA GLU A 36 -5.71 -5.17 5.76
C GLU A 36 -5.84 -6.65 6.17
N ASP A 37 -6.35 -7.51 5.27
CA ASP A 37 -6.55 -8.90 5.58
C ASP A 37 -5.29 -9.77 5.47
N LEU A 38 -4.34 -9.37 4.62
CA LEU A 38 -3.01 -9.99 4.50
C LEU A 38 -2.08 -9.65 5.66
N GLU A 39 -2.42 -8.66 6.49
CA GLU A 39 -1.66 -8.35 7.68
C GLU A 39 -2.03 -9.35 8.78
N ALA A 40 -1.00 -9.97 9.38
CA ALA A 40 -1.19 -10.59 10.69
C ALA A 40 -1.89 -9.55 11.57
N PRO A 41 -2.91 -9.93 12.37
CA PRO A 41 -3.61 -8.97 13.21
C PRO A 41 -2.57 -8.19 14.00
N ALA A 42 -2.81 -6.90 14.22
CA ALA A 42 -1.90 -6.01 14.96
C ALA A 42 -1.49 -6.54 16.35
N SER A 43 -2.04 -7.66 16.79
CA SER A 43 -1.61 -8.46 17.93
C SER A 43 -0.26 -9.19 17.76
N LEU A 44 0.19 -9.53 16.56
CA LEU A 44 1.58 -9.98 16.33
C LEU A 44 2.56 -8.81 16.19
N ILE A 45 2.04 -7.62 15.87
CA ILE A 45 2.83 -6.39 15.81
C ILE A 45 3.01 -5.91 17.26
N LEU A 46 4.17 -6.25 17.83
CA LEU A 46 4.72 -5.63 19.03
C LEU A 46 5.02 -4.15 18.74
N GLU A 47 3.98 -3.35 18.55
CA GLU A 47 4.11 -1.91 18.58
C GLU A 47 4.26 -1.49 20.05
N ARG A 48 5.38 -0.81 20.28
CA ARG A 48 5.98 -0.63 21.59
C ARG A 48 5.19 0.39 22.42
N PRO A 49 4.89 0.11 23.70
CA PRO A 49 4.50 1.17 24.63
C PRO A 49 5.70 2.08 24.86
N GLN A 50 5.60 3.34 24.45
CA GLN A 50 6.50 4.39 24.92
C GLN A 50 6.02 4.78 26.32
N THR A 51 6.74 4.31 27.33
CA THR A 51 6.48 4.59 28.74
C THR A 51 6.35 6.09 28.99
N ALA A 52 5.22 6.48 29.59
CA ALA A 52 5.05 7.79 30.21
C ALA A 52 6.22 8.05 31.17
N THR A 53 6.89 9.18 30.99
CA THR A 53 7.99 9.59 31.87
C THR A 53 7.40 10.17 33.15
N THR A 54 7.92 9.70 34.28
CA THR A 54 7.59 10.13 35.63
C THR A 54 7.82 11.64 35.80
N ILE A 55 6.78 12.38 36.15
CA ILE A 55 6.90 13.78 36.56
C ILE A 55 7.51 13.81 37.97
N ASN A 56 8.74 14.34 38.08
CA ASN A 56 9.34 14.66 39.37
C ASN A 56 8.63 15.88 39.98
N ALA A 57 7.82 15.64 41.01
CA ALA A 57 7.23 16.68 41.83
C ALA A 57 8.28 17.21 42.82
N ASN A 58 8.85 18.39 42.53
CA ASN A 58 9.58 19.16 43.53
C ASN A 58 8.59 19.95 44.38
N ASN A 59 8.52 19.59 45.66
CA ASN A 59 7.75 20.27 46.68
C ASN A 59 8.25 21.71 46.87
N THR A 60 7.39 22.69 46.59
CA THR A 60 7.40 23.97 47.27
C THR A 60 5.99 24.26 47.76
N THR A 61 5.80 24.06 49.06
CA THR A 61 4.61 24.43 49.80
C THR A 61 4.52 25.96 49.89
N THR A 62 3.49 26.54 49.28
CA THR A 62 2.95 27.83 49.77
C THR A 62 1.46 27.94 49.47
N SER A 63 0.69 27.85 50.55
CA SER A 63 -0.60 28.50 50.81
C SER A 63 -1.64 28.61 49.69
N ARG A 64 -2.71 27.81 49.85
CA ARG A 64 -3.97 27.85 49.12
C ARG A 64 -4.68 29.20 49.26
N HIS A 65 -5.03 29.82 48.13
CA HIS A 65 -6.36 30.45 47.97
C HIS A 65 -7.12 29.67 46.90
N SER A 66 -8.29 29.19 47.28
CA SER A 66 -9.16 28.31 46.50
C SER A 66 -10.07 29.14 45.59
N THR A 67 -9.65 29.33 44.34
CA THR A 67 -10.54 29.51 43.19
C THR A 67 -10.34 28.29 42.29
N ARG A 68 -10.99 27.17 42.62
CA ARG A 68 -11.18 26.08 41.65
C ARG A 68 -12.26 26.54 40.67
N GLU A 69 -11.90 27.45 39.77
CA GLU A 69 -12.57 27.47 38.47
C GLU A 69 -12.35 26.09 37.86
N HIS A 70 -13.43 25.45 37.44
CA HIS A 70 -13.35 24.23 36.65
C HIS A 70 -12.59 24.58 35.36
N VAL A 71 -11.29 24.30 35.31
CA VAL A 71 -10.50 24.41 34.08
C VAL A 71 -11.25 23.64 33.00
N SER A 72 -11.67 24.35 31.95
CA SER A 72 -12.50 23.76 30.90
C SER A 72 -11.72 22.64 30.20
N THR A 73 -12.44 21.67 29.63
CA THR A 73 -11.80 20.59 28.84
C THR A 73 -10.99 21.16 27.68
N HIS A 74 -11.45 22.27 27.10
CA HIS A 74 -10.74 23.04 26.10
C HIS A 74 -9.39 23.55 26.63
N ASP A 75 -9.37 24.28 27.75
CA ASP A 75 -8.12 24.87 28.29
C ASP A 75 -7.10 23.81 28.68
N ARG A 76 -7.56 22.69 29.25
CA ARG A 76 -6.68 21.56 29.57
C ARG A 76 -6.07 20.94 28.31
N THR A 77 -6.84 20.86 27.23
CA THR A 77 -6.37 20.28 25.97
C THR A 77 -5.42 21.24 25.25
N MET A 78 -5.71 22.54 25.28
CA MET A 78 -4.84 23.60 24.77
C MET A 78 -3.49 23.63 25.51
N TRP A 79 -3.51 23.57 26.85
CA TRP A 79 -2.28 23.50 27.64
C TRP A 79 -1.44 22.26 27.28
N ARG A 80 -2.06 21.09 27.10
CA ARG A 80 -1.35 19.87 26.69
C ARG A 80 -0.74 20.00 25.30
N TRP A 81 -1.45 20.58 24.35
CA TRP A 81 -0.96 20.87 23.00
C TRP A 81 0.24 21.83 23.02
N ALA A 82 0.14 22.93 23.77
CA ALA A 82 1.20 23.93 23.90
C ALA A 82 2.45 23.40 24.63
N ASN A 83 2.35 22.28 25.34
CA ASN A 83 3.43 21.68 26.11
C ASN A 83 3.86 20.31 25.55
N VAL A 84 3.58 20.02 24.26
CA VAL A 84 4.04 18.79 23.61
C VAL A 84 5.57 18.78 23.51
N GLU A 85 6.22 17.90 24.27
CA GLU A 85 7.68 17.72 24.21
C GLU A 85 8.15 16.97 22.96
N ASN A 86 7.33 16.05 22.45
CA ASN A 86 7.65 15.21 21.28
C ASN A 86 6.59 15.35 20.19
N MET A 87 6.87 16.24 19.24
CA MET A 87 5.99 16.52 18.10
C MET A 87 5.87 15.32 17.15
N ASP A 88 6.91 14.50 16.99
CA ASP A 88 6.87 13.36 16.07
C ASP A 88 5.85 12.32 16.54
N TYR A 89 5.92 11.95 17.83
CA TYR A 89 4.96 11.03 18.43
C TYR A 89 3.54 11.60 18.45
N PHE A 90 3.41 12.91 18.69
CA PHE A 90 2.12 13.57 18.66
C PHE A 90 1.46 13.48 17.27
N PHE A 91 2.17 13.84 16.20
CA PHE A 91 1.60 13.78 14.85
C PHE A 91 1.31 12.36 14.37
N GLN A 92 2.12 11.39 14.78
CA GLN A 92 1.82 9.98 14.54
C GLN A 92 0.48 9.58 15.17
N ARG A 93 0.24 9.95 16.44
CA ARG A 93 -1.04 9.68 17.11
C ARG A 93 -2.23 10.42 16.51
N VAL A 94 -2.03 11.67 16.10
CA VAL A 94 -3.07 12.44 15.38
C VAL A 94 -3.44 11.72 14.09
N TYR A 95 -2.45 11.31 13.31
CA TYR A 95 -2.66 10.59 12.06
C TYR A 95 -3.28 9.20 12.26
N GLU A 96 -2.84 8.44 13.25
CA GLU A 96 -3.43 7.13 13.62
C GLU A 96 -4.89 7.27 14.06
N TYR A 97 -5.24 8.32 14.80
CA TYR A 97 -6.62 8.61 15.19
C TYR A 97 -7.52 8.89 13.99
N TYR A 98 -7.02 9.69 13.04
CA TYR A 98 -7.67 9.97 11.77
C TYR A 98 -7.88 8.69 10.95
N GLN A 99 -6.83 7.88 10.76
CA GLN A 99 -6.93 6.60 10.04
C GLN A 99 -7.90 5.62 10.71
N GLY A 100 -7.95 5.62 12.05
CA GLY A 100 -8.85 4.79 12.83
C GLY A 100 -10.31 5.25 12.83
N LYS A 101 -10.64 6.36 12.14
CA LYS A 101 -11.99 6.91 12.00
C LYS A 101 -12.65 7.24 13.35
N GLY A 102 -11.84 7.63 14.34
CA GLY A 102 -12.31 8.08 15.65
C GLY A 102 -12.28 7.02 16.76
N ILE A 103 -12.61 7.47 17.98
CA ILE A 103 -12.42 6.68 19.20
C ILE A 103 -13.25 5.38 19.22
N TYR A 104 -14.52 5.42 18.80
CA TYR A 104 -15.41 4.27 18.88
C TYR A 104 -15.01 3.17 17.88
N CYS A 105 -14.66 3.56 16.65
CA CYS A 105 -14.16 2.65 15.63
C CYS A 105 -12.86 1.96 16.06
N ILE A 106 -11.91 2.72 16.62
CA ILE A 106 -10.64 2.18 17.12
C ILE A 106 -10.87 1.20 18.28
N LEU A 107 -11.71 1.56 19.25
CA LEU A 107 -12.00 0.69 20.40
C LEU A 107 -12.71 -0.59 19.97
N LEU A 108 -13.69 -0.48 19.08
CA LEU A 108 -14.43 -1.62 18.54
C LEU A 108 -13.49 -2.56 17.76
N ALA A 109 -12.67 -2.03 16.86
CA ALA A 109 -11.71 -2.82 16.08
C ALA A 109 -10.73 -3.58 16.99
N ARG A 110 -10.17 -2.90 18.01
CA ARG A 110 -9.26 -3.53 19.00
C ARG A 110 -9.96 -4.59 19.84
N LEU A 111 -11.21 -4.35 20.26
CA LEU A 111 -12.00 -5.32 21.02
C LEU A 111 -12.32 -6.56 20.18
N LEU A 112 -12.81 -6.38 18.95
CA LEU A 112 -13.11 -7.48 18.04
C LEU A 112 -11.86 -8.31 17.73
N ASN A 113 -10.72 -7.66 17.51
CA ASN A 113 -9.44 -8.37 17.35
C ASN A 113 -9.09 -9.22 18.58
N LEU A 114 -9.28 -8.71 19.80
CA LEU A 114 -9.02 -9.48 21.02
C LEU A 114 -9.97 -10.69 21.17
N LEU A 115 -11.23 -10.53 20.78
CA LEU A 115 -12.23 -11.60 20.77
C LEU A 115 -11.92 -12.67 19.73
N THR A 116 -11.50 -12.26 18.52
CA THR A 116 -11.08 -13.19 17.46
C THR A 116 -9.90 -14.04 17.92
N LEU A 117 -8.90 -13.44 18.58
CA LEU A 117 -7.77 -14.19 19.13
C LEU A 117 -8.19 -15.16 20.24
N ALA A 118 -9.07 -14.73 21.14
CA ALA A 118 -9.61 -15.61 22.18
C ALA A 118 -10.34 -16.81 21.55
N PHE A 119 -11.20 -16.55 20.55
CA PHE A 119 -11.93 -17.58 19.82
C PHE A 119 -10.98 -18.57 19.16
N MET A 120 -9.95 -18.10 18.45
CA MET A 120 -8.95 -18.97 17.84
C MET A 120 -8.27 -19.88 18.87
N ILE A 121 -7.82 -19.33 20.00
CA ILE A 121 -7.13 -20.10 21.04
C ILE A 121 -8.06 -21.17 21.61
N VAL A 122 -9.30 -20.81 21.96
CA VAL A 122 -10.29 -21.72 22.55
C VAL A 122 -10.67 -22.82 21.54
N PHE A 123 -11.00 -22.43 20.31
CA PHE A 123 -11.47 -23.36 19.29
C PHE A 123 -10.37 -24.33 18.83
N SER A 124 -9.15 -23.84 18.60
CA SER A 124 -8.01 -24.72 18.29
C SER A 124 -7.68 -25.68 19.43
N THR A 125 -7.75 -25.21 20.68
CA THR A 125 -7.53 -26.08 21.85
C THR A 125 -8.59 -27.17 21.94
N PHE A 126 -9.85 -26.83 21.66
CA PHE A 126 -10.94 -27.79 21.60
C PHE A 126 -10.70 -28.85 20.51
N LEU A 127 -10.42 -28.44 19.27
CA LEU A 127 -10.21 -29.35 18.15
C LEU A 127 -8.98 -30.26 18.32
N ILE A 128 -7.87 -29.75 18.85
CA ILE A 128 -6.61 -30.50 18.97
C ILE A 128 -6.52 -31.31 20.27
N GLY A 129 -7.25 -30.86 21.30
CA GLY A 129 -7.12 -31.36 22.67
C GLY A 129 -8.31 -32.16 23.18
N CYS A 130 -9.53 -31.85 22.74
CA CYS A 130 -10.76 -32.33 23.36
C CYS A 130 -11.59 -33.28 22.47
N VAL A 131 -11.28 -33.40 21.18
CA VAL A 131 -11.98 -34.28 20.23
C VAL A 131 -11.18 -35.56 19.97
N ASN A 132 -11.80 -36.72 20.15
CA ASN A 132 -11.20 -38.01 19.81
C ASN A 132 -11.53 -38.45 18.38
N TYR A 133 -10.67 -38.10 17.41
CA TYR A 133 -10.94 -38.38 16.00
C TYR A 133 -11.07 -39.87 15.65
N SER A 134 -10.52 -40.80 16.45
CA SER A 134 -10.67 -42.23 16.18
C SER A 134 -12.08 -42.76 16.46
N GLU A 135 -12.87 -42.05 17.26
CA GLU A 135 -14.23 -42.43 17.65
C GLU A 135 -15.30 -41.82 16.71
N ILE A 136 -14.93 -40.84 15.86
CA ILE A 136 -15.84 -40.21 14.90
C ILE A 136 -16.49 -41.22 13.93
N PRO A 137 -15.77 -42.22 13.38
CA PRO A 137 -16.39 -43.18 12.46
C PRO A 137 -17.39 -44.13 13.14
N SER A 138 -17.29 -44.33 14.45
CA SER A 138 -18.09 -45.30 15.21
C SER A 138 -19.24 -44.68 16.01
N HIS A 139 -19.18 -43.37 16.28
CA HIS A 139 -20.17 -42.65 17.08
C HIS A 139 -20.86 -41.55 16.25
N HIS A 140 -22.18 -41.50 16.32
CA HIS A 140 -22.99 -40.56 15.52
C HIS A 140 -23.31 -39.24 16.25
N THR A 141 -22.89 -39.07 17.51
CA THR A 141 -23.16 -37.86 18.30
C THR A 141 -21.86 -37.20 18.79
N LEU A 142 -21.83 -35.86 18.80
CA LEU A 142 -20.65 -35.09 19.21
C LEU A 142 -20.29 -35.33 20.69
N SER A 143 -21.29 -35.50 21.56
CA SER A 143 -21.09 -35.71 23.00
C SER A 143 -20.31 -36.97 23.33
N GLU A 144 -20.37 -37.99 22.47
CA GLU A 144 -19.66 -39.25 22.65
C GLU A 144 -18.18 -39.15 22.27
N VAL A 145 -17.83 -38.20 21.39
CA VAL A 145 -16.47 -38.01 20.86
C VAL A 145 -15.66 -37.01 21.70
N VAL A 146 -16.32 -36.22 22.55
CA VAL A 146 -15.68 -35.21 23.39
C VAL A 146 -15.14 -35.83 24.67
N VAL A 147 -13.83 -35.69 24.89
CA VAL A 147 -13.15 -36.23 26.07
C VAL A 147 -13.50 -35.41 27.32
N PRO A 148 -14.07 -36.03 28.37
CA PRO A 148 -14.38 -35.32 29.62
C PRO A 148 -13.10 -34.88 30.32
N GLN A 149 -13.11 -33.65 30.83
CA GLN A 149 -11.97 -32.99 31.48
C GLN A 149 -10.72 -32.94 30.57
N CYS A 150 -10.89 -32.67 29.27
CA CYS A 150 -9.79 -32.68 28.31
C CYS A 150 -8.59 -31.81 28.72
N LEU A 151 -8.80 -30.65 29.33
CA LEU A 151 -7.74 -29.74 29.76
C LEU A 151 -6.73 -30.38 30.73
N SER A 152 -7.17 -31.28 31.62
CA SER A 152 -6.28 -31.98 32.56
C SER A 152 -5.57 -33.18 31.92
N LYS A 153 -6.10 -33.70 30.81
CA LYS A 153 -5.55 -34.84 30.04
C LYS A 153 -4.67 -34.40 28.86
N LEU A 154 -4.45 -33.10 28.67
CA LEU A 154 -3.57 -32.60 27.63
C LEU A 154 -2.14 -33.08 27.86
N SER A 155 -1.45 -33.45 26.78
CA SER A 155 -0.01 -33.69 26.80
C SER A 155 0.74 -32.42 27.25
N SER A 156 1.85 -32.58 27.96
CA SER A 156 2.67 -31.48 28.47
C SER A 156 3.08 -30.47 27.38
N THR A 157 3.29 -30.94 26.15
CA THR A 157 3.60 -30.06 25.01
C THR A 157 2.41 -29.18 24.65
N LYS A 158 1.24 -29.76 24.41
CA LYS A 158 -0.02 -29.02 24.11
C LYS A 158 -0.37 -28.04 25.22
N PHE A 159 -0.18 -28.44 26.48
CA PHE A 159 -0.42 -27.58 27.63
C PHE A 159 0.55 -26.38 27.69
N LEU A 160 1.83 -26.57 27.35
CA LEU A 160 2.80 -25.46 27.25
C LEU A 160 2.39 -24.44 26.18
N TYR A 161 1.97 -24.88 25.01
CA TYR A 161 1.46 -24.00 23.94
C TYR A 161 0.25 -23.18 24.42
N LEU A 162 -0.70 -23.84 25.09
CA LEU A 162 -1.89 -23.18 25.62
C LEU A 162 -1.52 -22.06 26.62
N ILE A 163 -0.59 -22.31 27.55
CA ILE A 163 -0.14 -21.29 28.51
C ILE A 163 0.50 -20.10 27.80
N MET A 164 1.38 -20.35 26.83
CA MET A 164 2.03 -19.28 26.05
C MET A 164 1.00 -18.39 25.33
N PHE A 165 0.01 -18.99 24.67
CA PHE A 165 -1.06 -18.25 24.00
C PHE A 165 -1.93 -17.45 24.98
N ILE A 166 -2.25 -18.01 26.14
CA ILE A 166 -3.02 -17.31 27.20
C ILE A 166 -2.22 -16.11 27.75
N LEU A 167 -0.92 -16.28 28.00
CA LEU A 167 -0.07 -15.18 28.48
C LEU A 167 0.02 -14.06 27.46
N TRP A 168 0.18 -14.40 26.17
CA TRP A 168 0.21 -13.43 25.09
C TRP A 168 -1.14 -12.70 24.94
N TRP A 169 -2.26 -13.42 24.98
CA TRP A 169 -3.59 -12.82 24.94
C TRP A 169 -3.83 -11.87 26.13
N THR A 170 -3.40 -12.28 27.34
CA THR A 170 -3.53 -11.45 28.55
C THR A 170 -2.69 -10.18 28.43
N TRP A 171 -1.48 -10.26 27.89
CA TRP A 171 -0.64 -9.10 27.62
C TRP A 171 -1.32 -8.13 26.63
N GLN A 172 -1.94 -8.64 25.56
CA GLN A 172 -2.71 -7.83 24.62
C GLN A 172 -3.94 -7.17 25.26
N ALA A 173 -4.65 -7.89 26.13
CA ALA A 173 -5.79 -7.35 26.86
C ALA A 173 -5.37 -6.21 27.81
N ILE A 174 -4.26 -6.38 28.54
CA ILE A 174 -3.70 -5.32 29.40
C ILE A 174 -3.33 -4.10 28.55
N ARG A 175 -2.65 -4.31 27.42
CA ARG A 175 -2.26 -3.24 26.50
C ARG A 175 -3.46 -2.45 25.99
N PHE A 176 -4.52 -3.13 25.56
CA PHE A 176 -5.77 -2.49 25.13
C PHE A 176 -6.32 -1.54 26.20
N ILE A 177 -6.32 -1.95 27.47
CA ILE A 177 -6.82 -1.14 28.59
C ILE A 177 -5.89 0.06 28.86
N THR A 178 -4.57 -0.16 28.83
CA THR A 178 -3.60 0.91 29.11
C THR A 178 -3.53 1.99 28.04
N ASP A 179 -3.98 1.70 26.82
CA ASP A 179 -3.96 2.64 25.69
C ASP A 179 -5.17 3.60 25.67
N ILE A 180 -6.26 3.29 26.39
CA ILE A 180 -7.51 4.07 26.41
C ILE A 180 -7.30 5.54 26.83
N PRO A 181 -6.51 5.87 27.87
CA PRO A 181 -6.31 7.27 28.28
C PRO A 181 -5.67 8.13 27.20
N ALA A 182 -4.71 7.55 26.46
CA ALA A 182 -4.07 8.21 25.33
C ALA A 182 -5.07 8.42 24.18
N LEU A 183 -5.93 7.44 23.91
CA LEU A 183 -6.95 7.60 22.88
C LEU A 183 -7.97 8.71 23.21
N ARG A 184 -8.39 8.77 24.48
CA ARG A 184 -9.29 9.84 24.97
C ARG A 184 -8.67 11.24 24.85
N GLU A 185 -7.36 11.34 25.05
CA GLU A 185 -6.65 12.61 24.84
C GLU A 185 -6.71 13.09 23.39
N MET A 186 -6.53 12.19 22.42
CA MET A 186 -6.66 12.54 21.00
C MET A 186 -8.10 12.89 20.63
N HIS A 187 -9.08 12.15 21.15
CA HIS A 187 -10.48 12.50 20.98
C HIS A 187 -10.78 13.93 21.45
N ASN A 188 -10.29 14.32 22.64
CA ASN A 188 -10.45 15.71 23.12
C ASN A 188 -9.76 16.73 22.21
N PHE A 189 -8.59 16.39 21.64
CA PHE A 189 -7.87 17.26 20.71
C PHE A 189 -8.69 17.51 19.43
N TYR A 190 -9.28 16.47 18.85
CA TYR A 190 -10.11 16.60 17.65
C TYR A 190 -11.41 17.37 17.90
N ILE A 191 -12.13 17.03 18.98
CA ILE A 191 -13.42 17.66 19.29
C ILE A 191 -13.23 19.12 19.73
N PHE A 192 -12.36 19.38 20.71
CA PHE A 192 -12.31 20.69 21.37
C PHE A 192 -11.32 21.66 20.73
N LEU A 193 -10.22 21.18 20.13
CA LEU A 193 -9.24 22.07 19.50
C LEU A 193 -9.51 22.18 18.00
N LEU A 194 -9.58 21.04 17.29
CA LEU A 194 -9.83 21.05 15.85
C LEU A 194 -11.29 21.32 15.49
N ASN A 195 -12.23 21.30 16.45
CA ASN A 195 -13.66 21.49 16.19
C ASN A 195 -14.22 20.53 15.12
N ILE A 196 -13.68 19.30 15.06
CA ILE A 196 -14.18 18.24 14.18
C ILE A 196 -15.06 17.34 15.05
N PRO A 197 -16.38 17.29 14.84
CA PRO A 197 -17.26 16.42 15.61
C PRO A 197 -17.00 14.95 15.28
N ASP A 198 -17.35 14.04 16.20
CA ASP A 198 -17.14 12.60 16.02
C ASP A 198 -17.94 12.04 14.82
N GLU A 199 -19.07 12.64 14.49
CA GLU A 199 -19.94 12.26 13.36
C GLU A 199 -19.23 12.44 12.01
N ASP A 200 -18.44 13.51 11.88
CA ASP A 200 -17.72 13.85 10.66
C ASP A 200 -16.36 13.13 10.56
N MET A 201 -15.92 12.45 11.61
CA MET A 201 -14.58 11.82 11.67
C MET A 201 -14.35 10.77 10.57
N GLN A 202 -15.43 10.14 10.07
CA GLN A 202 -15.33 9.12 9.03
C GLN A 202 -15.22 9.69 7.62
N THR A 203 -15.59 10.96 7.42
CA THR A 203 -15.71 11.61 6.11
C THR A 203 -14.75 12.78 5.94
N VAL A 204 -14.21 13.31 7.03
CA VAL A 204 -13.25 14.42 7.00
C VAL A 204 -12.01 14.07 6.18
N SER A 205 -11.50 15.01 5.40
CA SER A 205 -10.26 14.84 4.65
C SER A 205 -9.03 15.10 5.52
N TRP A 206 -7.91 14.43 5.24
CA TRP A 206 -6.64 14.69 5.95
C TRP A 206 -6.16 16.13 5.75
N GLN A 207 -6.42 16.73 4.58
CA GLN A 207 -6.05 18.12 4.31
C GLN A 207 -6.77 19.09 5.25
N THR A 208 -8.08 18.91 5.44
CA THR A 208 -8.86 19.71 6.40
C THR A 208 -8.31 19.57 7.83
N VAL A 209 -7.88 18.37 8.23
CA VAL A 209 -7.25 18.16 9.54
C VAL A 209 -5.93 18.95 9.63
N LEU A 210 -5.09 18.92 8.60
CA LEU A 210 -3.83 19.66 8.56
C LEU A 210 -4.04 21.18 8.60
N GLU A 211 -4.96 21.71 7.80
CA GLU A 211 -5.31 23.13 7.76
C GLU A 211 -5.70 23.61 9.15
N ARG A 212 -6.62 22.90 9.82
CA ARG A 212 -7.05 23.25 11.18
C ARG A 212 -5.91 23.19 12.20
N ILE A 213 -4.97 22.26 12.06
CA ILE A 213 -3.77 22.19 12.92
C ILE A 213 -2.87 23.42 12.70
N ILE A 214 -2.67 23.81 11.44
CA ILE A 214 -1.84 24.97 11.06
C ILE A 214 -2.51 26.25 11.58
N ASP A 215 -3.81 26.41 11.38
CA ASP A 215 -4.60 27.57 11.83
C ASP A 215 -4.54 27.76 13.35
N ILE A 216 -4.73 26.68 14.12
CA ILE A 216 -4.65 26.72 15.59
C ILE A 216 -3.26 27.14 16.06
N ARG A 217 -2.22 26.74 15.34
CA ARG A 217 -0.85 27.11 15.71
C ARG A 217 -0.56 28.58 15.43
N GLU A 218 -1.05 29.10 14.31
CA GLU A 218 -0.85 30.50 13.92
C GLU A 218 -1.68 31.47 14.78
N THR A 219 -2.87 31.06 15.22
CA THR A 219 -3.76 31.87 16.07
C THR A 219 -3.34 31.93 17.55
N ASN A 220 -2.55 30.97 18.04
CA ASN A 220 -2.19 30.88 19.45
C ASN A 220 -0.73 31.35 19.73
N PRO A 221 -0.54 32.47 20.46
CA PRO A 221 0.78 33.07 20.66
C PRO A 221 1.75 32.19 21.48
N ASN A 222 1.24 31.42 22.45
CA ASN A 222 2.06 30.54 23.30
C ASN A 222 2.73 29.40 22.51
N THR A 223 2.11 28.94 21.42
CA THR A 223 2.65 27.89 20.54
C THR A 223 3.61 28.46 19.48
N SER A 224 3.39 29.69 19.03
CA SER A 224 4.29 30.37 18.08
C SER A 224 5.64 30.75 18.70
N GLU A 225 5.69 31.05 20.00
CA GLU A 225 6.94 31.47 20.67
C GLU A 225 7.93 30.32 20.92
N GLN A 226 7.45 29.08 21.08
CA GLN A 226 8.31 27.92 21.36
C GLN A 226 9.03 27.37 20.11
N SER A 227 8.60 27.78 18.91
CA SER A 227 9.19 27.32 17.65
C SER A 227 9.01 28.38 16.57
N SER A 228 10.09 29.12 16.30
CA SER A 228 10.11 30.27 15.37
C SER A 228 9.90 29.92 13.89
N LEU A 229 9.56 28.68 13.55
CA LEU A 229 9.37 28.19 12.18
C LEU A 229 7.90 27.81 11.96
N ARG A 230 7.33 28.35 10.88
CA ARG A 230 5.99 28.02 10.38
C ARG A 230 5.93 26.51 10.12
N LEU A 231 4.88 25.85 10.60
CA LEU A 231 4.67 24.43 10.35
C LEU A 231 4.16 24.26 8.92
N THR A 232 4.91 23.54 8.08
CA THR A 232 4.46 23.20 6.73
C THR A 232 3.89 21.79 6.67
N GLU A 233 3.10 21.50 5.64
CA GLU A 233 2.58 20.15 5.35
C GLU A 233 3.74 19.16 5.17
N HIS A 234 4.83 19.61 4.55
CA HIS A 234 6.06 18.82 4.35
C HIS A 234 6.74 18.47 5.68
N ASP A 235 6.75 19.39 6.65
CA ASP A 235 7.25 19.09 7.99
C ASP A 235 6.40 18.02 8.68
N VAL A 236 5.07 18.13 8.62
CA VAL A 236 4.16 17.16 9.26
C VAL A 236 4.33 15.78 8.62
N ALA A 237 4.40 15.71 7.28
CA ALA A 237 4.63 14.46 6.57
C ALA A 237 5.97 13.81 6.94
N ASN A 238 7.06 14.60 7.02
CA ASN A 238 8.37 14.11 7.45
C ASN A 238 8.37 13.63 8.90
N ARG A 239 7.59 14.23 9.80
CA ARG A 239 7.46 13.77 11.19
C ARG A 239 6.73 12.45 11.28
N ILE A 240 5.62 12.31 10.56
CA ILE A 240 4.82 11.07 10.55
C ILE A 240 5.65 9.94 9.95
N MET A 241 6.27 10.18 8.80
CA MET A 241 6.96 9.16 7.99
C MET A 241 8.47 9.08 8.20
N ARG A 242 8.99 9.66 9.29
CA ARG A 242 10.44 9.81 9.47
C ARG A 242 11.18 8.49 9.30
N LYS A 243 10.68 7.42 9.92
CA LYS A 243 11.31 6.10 9.90
C LYS A 243 11.10 5.40 8.54
N GLU A 244 9.90 5.51 8.00
CA GLU A 244 9.46 4.91 6.74
C GLU A 244 10.26 5.48 5.56
N ASN A 245 10.53 6.79 5.56
CA ASN A 245 11.34 7.45 4.53
C ASN A 245 12.76 6.84 4.43
N TYR A 246 13.39 6.49 5.56
CA TYR A 246 14.67 5.78 5.54
C TYR A 246 14.54 4.36 5.00
N LEU A 247 13.45 3.65 5.33
CA LEU A 247 13.24 2.30 4.81
C LEU A 247 12.99 2.32 3.28
N ILE A 248 12.21 3.28 2.79
CA ILE A 248 12.00 3.53 1.35
C ILE A 248 13.34 3.77 0.67
N ALA A 249 14.20 4.62 1.25
CA ALA A 249 15.50 4.93 0.68
C ALA A 249 16.47 3.73 0.66
N LEU A 250 16.51 2.95 1.75
CA LEU A 250 17.33 1.73 1.85
C LEU A 250 16.94 0.69 0.79
N LEU A 251 15.63 0.54 0.55
CA LEU A 251 15.11 -0.36 -0.48
C LEU A 251 15.35 0.18 -1.89
N ASN A 252 15.12 1.48 -2.14
CA ASN A 252 15.39 2.10 -3.44
C ASN A 252 16.86 1.99 -3.83
N LYS A 253 17.79 2.15 -2.88
CA LYS A 253 19.23 1.99 -3.14
C LYS A 253 19.70 0.53 -3.13
N GLU A 254 18.82 -0.42 -2.79
CA GLU A 254 19.12 -1.86 -2.70
C GLU A 254 20.24 -2.19 -1.68
N MET A 255 20.29 -1.45 -0.58
CA MET A 255 21.34 -1.59 0.45
C MET A 255 21.14 -2.80 1.37
N LEU A 256 19.96 -3.42 1.33
CA LEU A 256 19.60 -4.54 2.21
C LEU A 256 19.83 -5.87 1.49
N ASN A 257 20.76 -6.69 2.00
CA ASN A 257 20.95 -8.03 1.47
C ASN A 257 19.92 -9.02 2.08
N LEU A 258 18.81 -9.20 1.36
CA LEU A 258 17.68 -10.06 1.74
C LEU A 258 17.66 -11.41 1.00
N THR A 259 18.82 -11.83 0.46
CA THR A 259 18.94 -13.10 -0.23
C THR A 259 18.87 -14.27 0.74
N ILE A 260 18.18 -15.34 0.36
CA ILE A 260 18.15 -16.57 1.15
C ILE A 260 19.49 -17.31 0.93
N PRO A 261 20.30 -17.56 1.98
CA PRO A 261 21.64 -18.11 1.85
C PRO A 261 21.62 -19.64 1.62
N LEU A 262 20.92 -20.09 0.58
CA LEU A 262 20.78 -21.49 0.19
C LEU A 262 21.13 -21.65 -1.30
N PRO A 263 21.93 -22.66 -1.70
CA PRO A 263 22.52 -22.77 -3.03
C PRO A 263 21.50 -22.73 -4.19
N TYR A 264 20.28 -23.22 -3.99
CA TYR A 264 19.21 -23.22 -5.01
C TYR A 264 18.27 -22.00 -4.93
N LEU A 265 18.32 -21.21 -3.85
CA LEU A 265 17.41 -20.08 -3.59
C LEU A 265 18.12 -18.73 -3.50
N ASN A 266 19.43 -18.67 -3.74
CA ASN A 266 20.25 -17.45 -3.63
C ASN A 266 19.79 -16.28 -4.51
N ASN A 267 19.01 -16.54 -5.57
CA ASN A 267 18.55 -15.50 -6.49
C ASN A 267 17.20 -14.87 -6.09
N ARG A 268 16.55 -15.34 -5.02
CA ARG A 268 15.28 -14.80 -4.54
C ARG A 268 15.51 -13.88 -3.35
N GLN A 269 14.95 -12.68 -3.43
CA GLN A 269 14.89 -11.76 -2.29
C GLN A 269 13.64 -12.07 -1.47
N LEU A 270 13.82 -12.31 -0.17
CA LEU A 270 12.72 -12.55 0.75
C LEU A 270 12.39 -11.25 1.48
N PHE A 271 11.36 -10.56 1.03
CA PHE A 271 10.79 -9.42 1.74
C PHE A 271 9.34 -9.75 2.10
N THR A 272 9.13 -10.05 3.37
CA THR A 272 7.82 -10.36 3.98
C THR A 272 7.55 -9.44 5.16
N LYS A 273 6.34 -9.47 5.70
CA LYS A 273 5.99 -8.70 6.90
C LYS A 273 6.83 -9.08 8.12
N ASP A 274 7.20 -10.35 8.27
CA ASP A 274 8.14 -10.79 9.32
C ASP A 274 9.50 -10.09 9.17
N ILE A 275 10.08 -10.08 7.96
CA ILE A 275 11.36 -9.39 7.70
C ILE A 275 11.22 -7.87 7.90
N GLU A 276 10.12 -7.26 7.47
CA GLU A 276 9.83 -5.83 7.70
C GLU A 276 9.86 -5.49 9.19
N TRP A 277 9.20 -6.30 10.03
CA TRP A 277 9.19 -6.11 11.48
C TRP A 277 10.59 -6.30 12.10
N ASN A 278 11.32 -7.32 11.67
CA ASN A 278 12.70 -7.55 12.11
C ASN A 278 13.62 -6.39 11.73
N LEU A 279 13.47 -5.80 10.53
CA LEU A 279 14.20 -4.61 10.13
C LEU A 279 13.83 -3.41 11.01
N SER A 280 12.53 -3.19 11.27
CA SER A 280 12.09 -2.12 12.16
C SER A 280 12.74 -2.24 13.55
N PHE A 281 12.72 -3.42 14.15
CA PHE A 281 13.28 -3.65 15.48
C PHE A 281 14.82 -3.65 15.52
N CYS A 282 15.47 -4.35 14.59
CA CYS A 282 16.93 -4.47 14.60
C CYS A 282 17.61 -3.18 14.14
N LEU A 283 17.06 -2.52 13.12
CA LEU A 283 17.66 -1.37 12.45
C LEU A 283 17.05 -0.04 12.90
N LEU A 284 15.74 0.18 12.71
CA LEU A 284 15.13 1.48 12.99
C LEU A 284 15.20 1.80 14.50
N ASP A 285 14.85 0.87 15.37
CA ASP A 285 14.96 1.04 16.83
C ASP A 285 16.42 1.15 17.34
N PHE A 286 17.40 0.79 16.51
CA PHE A 286 18.82 0.99 16.80
C PHE A 286 19.30 2.39 16.42
N VAL A 287 18.83 2.91 15.28
CA VAL A 287 19.19 4.24 14.76
C VAL A 287 18.43 5.34 15.50
N PHE A 288 17.14 5.13 15.72
CA PHE A 288 16.25 6.11 16.33
C PHE A 288 16.19 5.97 17.85
N ASP A 289 16.08 7.10 18.52
CA ASP A 289 15.83 7.21 19.95
C ASP A 289 14.35 7.03 20.28
N GLN A 290 14.03 6.92 21.56
CA GLN A 290 12.64 6.84 22.05
C GLN A 290 11.81 8.06 21.61
N ARG A 291 12.46 9.20 21.35
CA ARG A 291 11.82 10.41 20.85
C ARG A 291 11.58 10.42 19.33
N GLY A 292 11.94 9.36 18.61
CA GLY A 292 11.82 9.29 17.15
C GLY A 292 12.93 10.02 16.38
N GLN A 293 13.96 10.52 17.07
CA GLN A 293 15.08 11.25 16.46
C GLN A 293 16.31 10.37 16.27
N ILE A 294 17.18 10.70 15.30
CA ILE A 294 18.39 9.91 15.04
C ILE A 294 19.43 10.13 16.13
N ARG A 295 20.01 9.03 16.62
CA ARG A 295 21.13 9.06 17.55
C ARG A 295 22.34 9.74 16.93
N LYS A 296 22.78 10.86 17.50
CA LYS A 296 23.96 11.63 17.05
C LYS A 296 25.25 10.82 16.92
N ARG A 297 25.33 9.62 17.52
CA ARG A 297 26.47 8.69 17.39
C ARG A 297 26.63 8.17 15.96
N PHE A 298 25.55 8.02 15.20
CA PHE A 298 25.55 7.54 13.81
C PHE A 298 26.13 8.56 12.83
N LEU A 299 26.12 9.84 13.19
CA LEU A 299 26.62 10.92 12.35
C LEU A 299 28.15 11.08 12.41
N LYS A 300 28.83 10.35 13.31
CA LYS A 300 30.27 10.48 13.54
C LYS A 300 31.02 9.25 13.02
N GLU A 301 31.94 9.47 12.08
CA GLU A 301 32.78 8.43 11.48
C GLU A 301 33.50 7.55 12.52
N LYS A 302 33.99 8.19 13.59
CA LYS A 302 34.75 7.52 14.66
C LYS A 302 34.00 6.33 15.29
N ASN A 303 32.67 6.34 15.26
CA ASN A 303 31.85 5.29 15.85
C ASN A 303 31.46 4.18 14.86
N LYS A 304 31.78 4.31 13.57
CA LYS A 304 31.34 3.40 12.49
C LYS A 304 31.57 1.94 12.87
N GLN A 305 32.80 1.57 13.22
CA GLN A 305 33.15 0.18 13.54
C GLN A 305 32.36 -0.40 14.72
N ILE A 306 32.11 0.42 15.75
CA ILE A 306 31.31 0.02 16.93
C ILE A 306 29.84 -0.16 16.54
N LEU A 307 29.31 0.74 15.72
CA LEU A 307 27.92 0.68 15.24
C LEU A 307 27.68 -0.51 14.32
N VAL A 308 28.61 -0.79 13.41
CA VAL A 308 28.57 -1.96 12.53
C VAL A 308 28.60 -3.26 13.33
N ALA A 309 29.52 -3.38 14.29
CA ALA A 309 29.56 -4.55 15.18
C ALA A 309 28.27 -4.68 16.02
N GLY A 310 27.73 -3.55 16.50
CA GLY A 310 26.46 -3.49 17.22
C GLY A 310 25.28 -3.96 16.38
N LEU A 311 25.16 -3.48 15.14
CA LEU A 311 24.09 -3.87 14.22
C LEU A 311 24.17 -5.35 13.83
N LYS A 312 25.38 -5.87 13.53
CA LYS A 312 25.61 -7.30 13.27
C LYS A 312 25.16 -8.16 14.46
N ARG A 313 25.53 -7.79 15.69
CA ARG A 313 25.11 -8.51 16.89
C ARG A 313 23.60 -8.50 17.08
N ARG A 314 22.92 -7.38 16.78
CA ARG A 314 21.45 -7.28 16.85
C ARG A 314 20.78 -8.20 15.84
N PHE A 315 21.23 -8.24 14.59
CA PHE A 315 20.69 -9.15 13.58
C PHE A 315 20.89 -10.63 13.97
N ILE A 316 22.08 -11.01 14.40
CA ILE A 316 22.36 -12.40 14.82
C ILE A 316 21.52 -12.78 16.05
N PHE A 317 21.44 -11.90 17.05
CA PHE A 317 20.61 -12.15 18.24
C PHE A 317 19.14 -12.32 17.86
N MET A 318 18.60 -11.46 16.99
CA MET A 318 17.23 -11.56 16.54
C MET A 318 16.98 -12.81 15.70
N GLY A 319 17.91 -13.18 14.82
CA GLY A 319 17.82 -14.43 14.06
C GLY A 319 17.78 -15.67 14.96
N LEU A 320 18.58 -15.71 16.04
CA LEU A 320 18.53 -16.77 17.04
C LEU A 320 17.20 -16.78 17.81
N LEU A 321 16.68 -15.61 18.18
CA LEU A 321 15.38 -15.47 18.85
C LEU A 321 14.24 -15.96 17.94
N ASN A 322 14.23 -15.55 16.67
CA ASN A 322 13.23 -16.00 15.70
C ASN A 322 13.33 -17.51 15.46
N CYS A 323 14.54 -18.08 15.43
CA CYS A 323 14.72 -19.53 15.34
C CYS A 323 14.07 -20.26 16.53
N ALA A 324 14.22 -19.73 17.75
CA ALA A 324 13.61 -20.30 18.95
C ALA A 324 12.08 -20.16 18.96
N LEU A 325 11.55 -19.04 18.46
CA LEU A 325 10.12 -18.75 18.42
C LEU A 325 9.40 -19.31 17.17
N ALA A 326 10.14 -19.67 16.12
CA ALA A 326 9.61 -20.15 14.85
C ALA A 326 8.54 -21.24 14.96
N PRO A 327 8.72 -22.35 15.71
CA PRO A 327 7.69 -23.39 15.79
C PRO A 327 6.36 -22.87 16.38
N PHE A 328 6.42 -21.89 17.27
CA PHE A 328 5.23 -21.28 17.88
C PHE A 328 4.53 -20.33 16.91
N ILE A 329 5.28 -19.43 16.29
CA ILE A 329 4.76 -18.47 15.33
C ILE A 329 4.18 -19.20 14.11
N PHE A 330 4.83 -20.26 13.64
CA PHE A 330 4.39 -21.05 12.50
C PHE A 330 3.01 -21.69 12.74
N ILE A 331 2.81 -22.34 13.90
CA ILE A 331 1.52 -22.96 14.24
C ILE A 331 0.43 -21.89 14.35
N TYR A 332 0.75 -20.75 14.98
CA TYR A 332 -0.20 -19.63 15.06
C TYR A 332 -0.62 -19.12 13.68
N LEU A 333 0.35 -18.85 12.79
CA LEU A 333 0.06 -18.35 11.44
C LEU A 333 -0.72 -19.38 10.63
N LEU A 334 -0.39 -20.67 10.74
CA LEU A 334 -1.12 -21.74 10.06
C LEU A 334 -2.59 -21.77 10.47
N LEU A 335 -2.87 -21.70 11.78
CA LEU A 335 -4.24 -21.68 12.31
C LEU A 335 -4.97 -20.40 11.93
N PHE A 336 -4.30 -19.25 12.06
CA PHE A 336 -4.85 -17.95 11.67
C PHE A 336 -5.26 -17.94 10.20
N PHE A 337 -4.35 -18.35 9.31
CA PHE A 337 -4.62 -18.41 7.88
C PHE A 337 -5.72 -19.40 7.54
N PHE A 338 -5.73 -20.57 8.17
CA PHE A 338 -6.80 -21.54 7.98
C PHE A 338 -8.16 -20.93 8.33
N PHE A 339 -8.32 -20.35 9.52
CA PHE A 339 -9.63 -19.80 9.92
C PHE A 339 -10.04 -18.56 9.15
N LYS A 340 -9.08 -17.71 8.78
CA LYS A 340 -9.37 -16.47 8.07
C LYS A 340 -9.77 -16.74 6.62
N TYR A 341 -8.99 -17.54 5.91
CA TYR A 341 -9.13 -17.68 4.46
C TYR A 341 -9.94 -18.88 4.01
N PHE A 342 -10.18 -19.87 4.87
CA PHE A 342 -11.02 -21.01 4.51
C PHE A 342 -12.43 -20.56 4.12
N GLU A 343 -12.98 -19.55 4.81
CA GLU A 343 -14.31 -19.02 4.54
C GLU A 343 -14.39 -18.29 3.20
N GLU A 344 -13.40 -17.43 2.91
CA GLU A 344 -13.28 -16.68 1.65
C GLU A 344 -13.21 -17.62 0.45
N TYR A 345 -12.34 -18.65 0.50
CA TYR A 345 -12.14 -19.58 -0.61
C TYR A 345 -13.24 -20.62 -0.77
N HIS A 346 -13.96 -20.94 0.31
CA HIS A 346 -15.12 -21.81 0.21
C HIS A 346 -16.28 -21.12 -0.51
N LYS A 347 -16.46 -19.80 -0.31
CA LYS A 347 -17.53 -19.02 -0.93
C LYS A 347 -17.27 -18.70 -2.40
N ASP A 348 -16.04 -18.32 -2.73
CA ASP A 348 -15.64 -18.04 -4.11
C ASP A 348 -14.31 -18.73 -4.46
N PRO A 349 -14.35 -19.95 -5.05
CA PRO A 349 -13.13 -20.65 -5.45
C PRO A 349 -12.36 -19.92 -6.56
N GLY A 350 -12.97 -18.95 -7.25
CA GLY A 350 -12.29 -18.08 -8.20
C GLY A 350 -11.28 -17.14 -7.54
N GLN A 351 -11.51 -16.75 -6.27
CA GLN A 351 -10.59 -15.90 -5.51
C GLN A 351 -9.26 -16.58 -5.19
N ILE A 352 -9.16 -17.90 -5.27
CA ILE A 352 -7.88 -18.63 -5.13
C ILE A 352 -6.88 -18.17 -6.21
N GLY A 353 -7.39 -17.82 -7.40
CA GLY A 353 -6.62 -17.27 -8.51
C GLY A 353 -6.39 -15.76 -8.44
N SER A 354 -6.92 -15.07 -7.42
CA SER A 354 -6.74 -13.64 -7.25
C SER A 354 -5.28 -13.29 -6.94
N ARG A 355 -4.88 -12.10 -7.38
CA ARG A 355 -3.51 -11.59 -7.25
C ARG A 355 -3.49 -10.37 -6.36
N THR A 356 -2.36 -10.06 -5.75
CA THR A 356 -2.14 -8.80 -5.04
C THR A 356 -0.68 -8.39 -5.12
N TYR A 357 -0.41 -7.12 -4.82
CA TYR A 357 0.95 -6.62 -4.79
C TYR A 357 1.72 -7.22 -3.62
N SER A 358 2.90 -7.76 -3.91
CA SER A 358 3.78 -8.30 -2.87
C SER A 358 4.20 -7.22 -1.88
N PRO A 359 4.51 -7.55 -0.61
CA PRO A 359 4.98 -6.57 0.36
C PRO A 359 6.20 -5.79 -0.13
N PHE A 360 7.09 -6.46 -0.87
CA PHE A 360 8.22 -5.83 -1.56
C PHE A 360 7.78 -4.76 -2.56
N ALA A 361 6.85 -5.10 -3.44
CA ALA A 361 6.32 -4.18 -4.46
C ALA A 361 5.67 -2.95 -3.79
N LYS A 362 4.89 -3.17 -2.71
CA LYS A 362 4.27 -2.08 -1.95
C LYS A 362 5.31 -1.06 -1.45
N TRP A 363 6.42 -1.52 -0.86
CA TRP A 363 7.51 -0.61 -0.45
C TRP A 363 8.27 0.01 -1.63
N LYS A 364 8.40 -0.71 -2.74
CA LYS A 364 9.07 -0.20 -3.95
C LYS A 364 8.29 0.95 -4.59
N PHE A 365 6.97 0.86 -4.67
CA PHE A 365 6.07 1.85 -5.28
C PHE A 365 5.81 3.07 -4.40
N ARG A 366 6.00 2.93 -3.08
CA ARG A 366 5.78 4.01 -2.12
C ARG A 366 6.73 5.18 -2.34
N GLU A 367 6.19 6.39 -2.43
CA GLU A 367 6.96 7.62 -2.59
C GLU A 367 7.41 8.19 -1.23
N PHE A 368 8.47 9.02 -1.23
CA PHE A 368 8.88 9.75 -0.04
C PHE A 368 7.79 10.74 0.39
N ASN A 369 7.58 10.85 1.70
CA ASN A 369 6.51 11.67 2.31
C ASN A 369 5.09 11.37 1.82
N GLU A 370 4.85 10.19 1.24
CA GLU A 370 3.52 9.72 0.88
C GLU A 370 2.85 8.95 2.03
N LEU A 371 1.88 9.62 2.66
CA LEU A 371 1.15 9.06 3.79
C LEU A 371 0.46 7.73 3.41
N PRO A 372 0.36 6.76 4.35
CA PRO A 372 -0.19 5.43 4.09
C PRO A 372 -1.53 5.41 3.34
N HIS A 373 -2.47 6.30 3.64
CA HIS A 373 -3.78 6.32 2.97
C HIS A 373 -3.71 6.78 1.51
N LEU A 374 -2.85 7.77 1.21
CA LEU A 374 -2.64 8.25 -0.15
C LEU A 374 -2.05 7.14 -1.02
N PHE A 375 -1.06 6.42 -0.46
CA PHE A 375 -0.46 5.27 -1.11
C PHE A 375 -1.48 4.15 -1.35
N ARG A 376 -2.27 3.78 -0.33
CA ARG A 376 -3.32 2.75 -0.44
C ARG A 376 -4.32 3.12 -1.54
N MET A 377 -4.85 4.33 -1.52
CA MET A 377 -5.79 4.83 -2.53
C MET A 377 -5.20 4.72 -3.96
N ARG A 378 -3.96 5.15 -4.14
CA ARG A 378 -3.27 5.12 -5.43
C ARG A 378 -3.06 3.68 -5.94
N ILE A 379 -2.64 2.76 -5.09
CA ILE A 379 -2.44 1.35 -5.47
C ILE A 379 -3.76 0.60 -5.67
N SER A 380 -4.81 0.92 -4.91
CA SER A 380 -6.13 0.34 -5.12
C SER A 380 -6.68 0.67 -6.52
N GLN A 381 -6.42 1.89 -7.02
CA GLN A 381 -6.80 2.29 -8.38
C GLN A 381 -6.08 1.49 -9.48
N SER A 382 -4.87 0.98 -9.22
CA SER A 382 -4.12 0.21 -10.22
C SER A 382 -4.53 -1.27 -10.28
N TYR A 383 -5.29 -1.76 -9.30
CA TYR A 383 -5.56 -3.18 -9.11
C TYR A 383 -6.39 -3.78 -10.25
N GLU A 384 -7.44 -3.09 -10.69
CA GLU A 384 -8.31 -3.54 -11.79
C GLU A 384 -7.53 -3.62 -13.10
N PHE A 385 -6.82 -2.55 -13.46
CA PHE A 385 -5.99 -2.50 -14.66
C PHE A 385 -4.87 -3.56 -14.65
N ALA A 386 -4.28 -3.85 -13.49
CA ALA A 386 -3.26 -4.89 -13.33
C ALA A 386 -3.82 -6.30 -13.61
N ASN A 387 -5.03 -6.59 -13.12
CA ASN A 387 -5.70 -7.85 -13.40
C ASN A 387 -6.07 -7.98 -14.88
N LEU A 388 -6.63 -6.94 -15.48
CA LEU A 388 -6.96 -6.91 -16.91
C LEU A 388 -5.72 -7.12 -17.78
N TYR A 389 -4.60 -6.45 -17.45
CA TYR A 389 -3.33 -6.61 -18.16
C TYR A 389 -2.85 -8.07 -18.16
N ILE A 390 -2.85 -8.75 -17.01
CA ILE A 390 -2.41 -10.15 -16.92
C ILE A 390 -3.38 -11.09 -17.65
N ASN A 391 -4.68 -10.81 -17.60
CA ASN A 391 -5.70 -11.65 -18.21
C ASN A 391 -5.66 -11.62 -19.75
N GLN A 392 -5.16 -10.53 -20.35
CA GLN A 392 -4.98 -10.46 -21.80
C GLN A 392 -3.90 -11.39 -22.35
N PHE A 393 -2.94 -11.84 -21.53
CA PHE A 393 -1.87 -12.70 -22.05
C PHE A 393 -2.38 -14.12 -22.32
N PRO A 394 -2.03 -14.69 -23.49
CA PRO A 394 -2.63 -15.91 -23.99
C PRO A 394 -2.35 -17.09 -23.05
N LYS A 395 -3.45 -17.71 -22.62
CA LYS A 395 -3.52 -18.93 -21.82
C LYS A 395 -4.03 -20.10 -22.64
N GLU A 396 -3.82 -20.08 -23.97
CA GLU A 396 -4.49 -20.98 -24.92
C GLU A 396 -4.43 -22.46 -24.52
N LYS A 397 -3.26 -22.95 -24.08
CA LYS A 397 -3.11 -24.33 -23.63
C LYS A 397 -3.94 -24.63 -22.38
N THR A 398 -3.95 -23.72 -21.41
CA THR A 398 -4.73 -23.89 -20.18
C THR A 398 -6.23 -23.70 -20.42
N VAL A 399 -6.63 -22.81 -21.34
CA VAL A 399 -8.03 -22.61 -21.73
C VAL A 399 -8.58 -23.83 -22.47
N LEU A 400 -7.82 -24.39 -23.42
CA LEU A 400 -8.20 -25.60 -24.13
C LEU A 400 -8.37 -26.79 -23.17
N LEU A 401 -7.43 -26.94 -22.23
CA LEU A 401 -7.50 -27.97 -21.19
C LEU A 401 -8.70 -27.75 -20.25
N ALA A 402 -8.91 -26.50 -19.79
CA ALA A 402 -10.02 -26.16 -18.92
C ALA A 402 -11.38 -26.41 -19.58
N ARG A 403 -11.54 -26.06 -20.87
CA ARG A 403 -12.75 -26.37 -21.66
C ARG A 403 -13.02 -27.88 -21.71
N PHE A 404 -11.99 -28.69 -21.97
CA PHE A 404 -12.13 -30.15 -22.01
C PHE A 404 -12.50 -30.75 -20.64
N ILE A 405 -11.81 -30.33 -19.57
CA ILE A 405 -12.09 -30.82 -18.21
C ILE A 405 -13.48 -30.36 -17.76
N SER A 406 -13.85 -29.11 -18.03
CA SER A 406 -15.18 -28.56 -17.71
C SER A 406 -16.28 -29.36 -18.42
N PHE A 407 -16.09 -29.73 -19.68
CA PHE A 407 -17.03 -30.59 -20.40
C PHE A 407 -17.20 -31.97 -19.74
N ILE A 408 -16.11 -32.64 -19.37
CA ILE A 408 -16.16 -33.96 -18.70
C ILE A 408 -16.83 -33.86 -17.33
N ALA A 409 -16.34 -32.95 -16.48
CA ALA A 409 -16.84 -32.77 -15.12
C ALA A 409 -18.31 -32.35 -15.11
N GLY A 410 -18.70 -31.42 -15.99
CA GLY A 410 -20.08 -30.97 -16.16
C GLY A 410 -21.01 -32.09 -16.66
N SER A 411 -20.53 -32.98 -17.52
CA SER A 411 -21.31 -34.13 -18.00
C SER A 411 -21.60 -35.11 -16.85
N PHE A 412 -20.60 -35.46 -16.04
CA PHE A 412 -20.81 -36.31 -14.85
C PHE A 412 -21.72 -35.62 -13.82
N ALA A 413 -21.46 -34.35 -13.50
CA ALA A 413 -22.27 -33.59 -12.56
C ALA A 413 -23.73 -33.49 -13.02
N GLY A 414 -23.97 -33.26 -14.32
CA GLY A 414 -25.30 -33.18 -14.89
C GLY A 414 -26.08 -34.50 -14.81
N VAL A 415 -25.42 -35.63 -15.10
CA VAL A 415 -26.05 -36.96 -14.98
C VAL A 415 -26.39 -37.27 -13.52
N LEU A 416 -25.47 -37.01 -12.58
CA LEU A 416 -25.70 -37.24 -11.15
C LEU A 416 -26.79 -36.31 -10.60
N ALA A 417 -26.82 -35.05 -11.04
CA ALA A 417 -27.86 -34.09 -10.67
C ALA A 417 -29.23 -34.55 -11.18
N LEU A 418 -29.32 -34.99 -12.44
CA LEU A 418 -30.55 -35.54 -13.00
C LEU A 418 -31.03 -36.77 -12.21
N PHE A 419 -30.11 -37.68 -11.88
CA PHE A 419 -30.41 -38.85 -11.06
C PHE A 419 -30.95 -38.46 -9.67
N SER A 420 -30.36 -37.44 -9.04
CA SER A 420 -30.85 -36.92 -7.75
C SER A 420 -32.21 -36.22 -7.81
N LEU A 421 -32.60 -35.69 -8.97
CA LEU A 421 -33.94 -35.13 -9.18
C LEU A 421 -35.01 -36.21 -9.30
N PHE A 422 -34.66 -37.39 -9.82
CA PHE A 422 -35.58 -38.52 -9.92
C PHE A 422 -35.80 -39.22 -8.58
N ASP A 423 -34.76 -39.31 -7.75
CA ASP A 423 -34.84 -39.89 -6.41
C ASP A 423 -34.01 -39.05 -5.43
N SER A 424 -34.71 -38.34 -4.54
CA SER A 424 -34.08 -37.50 -3.52
C SER A 424 -33.36 -38.31 -2.44
N GLU A 425 -33.79 -39.56 -2.18
CA GLU A 425 -33.11 -40.42 -1.22
C GLU A 425 -31.78 -40.93 -1.77
N ALA A 426 -31.69 -41.13 -3.09
CA ALA A 426 -30.46 -41.55 -3.75
C ALA A 426 -29.29 -40.57 -3.54
N LEU A 427 -29.54 -39.29 -3.27
CA LEU A 427 -28.48 -38.32 -3.01
C LEU A 427 -27.67 -38.67 -1.74
N LEU A 428 -28.33 -39.17 -0.69
CA LEU A 428 -27.73 -39.44 0.61
C LEU A 428 -27.47 -40.93 0.86
N SER A 429 -28.29 -41.84 0.31
CA SER A 429 -28.23 -43.27 0.61
C SER A 429 -27.58 -44.12 -0.50
N PHE A 430 -27.57 -43.66 -1.75
CA PHE A 430 -27.04 -44.44 -2.86
C PHE A 430 -25.51 -44.30 -2.93
N GLU A 431 -24.82 -45.42 -2.69
CA GLU A 431 -23.37 -45.53 -2.81
C GLU A 431 -22.97 -45.94 -4.22
N ILE A 432 -22.24 -45.06 -4.92
CA ILE A 432 -21.67 -45.37 -6.25
C ILE A 432 -20.42 -46.25 -6.08
N THR A 433 -19.64 -45.98 -5.05
CA THR A 433 -18.47 -46.78 -4.63
C THR A 433 -18.62 -47.07 -3.16
N PRO A 434 -17.97 -48.13 -2.64
CA PRO A 434 -18.03 -48.43 -1.22
C PRO A 434 -17.64 -47.19 -0.43
N SER A 435 -18.49 -46.75 0.50
CA SER A 435 -18.35 -45.55 1.35
C SER A 435 -18.49 -44.16 0.71
N ASN A 436 -18.79 -44.05 -0.58
CA ASN A 436 -18.97 -42.74 -1.25
C ASN A 436 -20.33 -42.63 -1.94
N THR A 437 -21.11 -41.64 -1.51
CA THR A 437 -22.47 -41.37 -1.99
C THR A 437 -22.49 -40.53 -3.26
N VAL A 438 -23.66 -40.41 -3.89
CA VAL A 438 -23.90 -39.48 -5.02
C VAL A 438 -23.48 -38.05 -4.65
N LEU A 439 -23.80 -37.59 -3.43
CA LEU A 439 -23.42 -36.26 -2.94
C LEU A 439 -21.91 -36.03 -2.98
N PHE A 440 -21.10 -37.03 -2.61
CA PHE A 440 -19.64 -36.91 -2.64
C PHE A 440 -19.13 -36.66 -4.06
N TYR A 441 -19.60 -37.45 -5.02
CA TYR A 441 -19.20 -37.31 -6.43
C TYR A 441 -19.73 -36.04 -7.06
N LEU A 442 -20.96 -35.63 -6.72
CA LEU A 442 -21.54 -34.38 -7.18
C LEU A 442 -20.77 -33.17 -6.61
N GLY A 443 -20.33 -33.23 -5.36
CA GLY A 443 -19.46 -32.24 -4.75
C GLY A 443 -18.11 -32.12 -5.47
N ILE A 444 -17.42 -33.24 -5.74
CA ILE A 444 -16.14 -33.24 -6.45
C ILE A 444 -16.28 -32.75 -7.89
N THR A 445 -17.19 -33.36 -8.66
CA THR A 445 -17.37 -33.02 -10.09
C THR A 445 -17.91 -31.61 -10.26
N GLY A 446 -18.82 -31.16 -9.40
CA GLY A 446 -19.32 -29.79 -9.36
C GLY A 446 -18.23 -28.77 -9.03
N THR A 447 -17.35 -29.06 -8.06
CA THR A 447 -16.22 -28.18 -7.73
C THR A 447 -15.23 -28.08 -8.89
N ILE A 448 -14.86 -29.22 -9.50
CA ILE A 448 -13.97 -29.23 -10.68
C ILE A 448 -14.60 -28.45 -11.83
N PHE A 449 -15.90 -28.63 -12.08
CA PHE A 449 -16.64 -27.90 -13.10
C PHE A 449 -16.61 -26.38 -12.85
N ALA A 450 -16.92 -25.94 -11.63
CA ALA A 450 -16.92 -24.52 -11.27
C ALA A 450 -15.53 -23.88 -11.43
N VAL A 451 -14.47 -24.54 -10.93
CA VAL A 451 -13.08 -24.06 -11.03
C VAL A 451 -12.64 -23.97 -12.49
N THR A 452 -12.83 -25.04 -13.27
CA THR A 452 -12.41 -25.07 -14.68
C THR A 452 -13.19 -24.10 -15.55
N ARG A 453 -14.47 -23.84 -15.24
CA ARG A 453 -15.27 -22.82 -15.91
C ARG A 453 -14.75 -21.42 -15.60
N GLY A 454 -14.36 -21.14 -14.34
CA GLY A 454 -13.77 -19.87 -13.93
C GLY A 454 -12.39 -19.58 -14.54
N MET A 455 -11.69 -20.59 -15.05
CA MET A 455 -10.40 -20.42 -15.75
C MET A 455 -10.54 -19.95 -17.21
N ILE A 456 -11.74 -20.00 -17.79
CA ILE A 456 -11.98 -19.64 -19.20
C ILE A 456 -12.23 -18.12 -19.26
N PRO A 457 -11.40 -17.35 -20.00
CA PRO A 457 -11.56 -15.91 -20.15
C PRO A 457 -12.79 -15.56 -20.98
N ASP A 458 -13.25 -14.32 -20.84
CA ASP A 458 -14.37 -13.77 -21.62
C ASP A 458 -13.95 -13.54 -23.09
N GLU A 459 -14.81 -13.93 -24.04
CA GLU A 459 -14.56 -13.86 -25.48
C GLU A 459 -14.60 -12.42 -26.02
N HIS A 460 -15.16 -11.48 -25.26
CA HIS A 460 -15.32 -10.07 -25.65
C HIS A 460 -14.20 -9.13 -25.17
N GLN A 461 -13.10 -9.65 -24.61
CA GLN A 461 -12.01 -8.80 -24.15
C GLN A 461 -11.17 -8.25 -25.32
N VAL A 462 -11.05 -6.92 -25.37
CA VAL A 462 -10.17 -6.22 -26.33
C VAL A 462 -8.72 -6.40 -25.90
N PHE A 463 -7.85 -6.77 -26.85
CA PHE A 463 -6.43 -7.02 -26.59
C PHE A 463 -5.60 -5.74 -26.74
N GLU A 464 -5.33 -5.05 -25.61
CA GLU A 464 -4.52 -3.82 -25.56
C GLU A 464 -3.59 -3.78 -24.32
N PRO A 465 -2.56 -4.65 -24.25
CA PRO A 465 -1.73 -4.79 -23.06
C PRO A 465 -0.88 -3.57 -22.77
N GLU A 466 -0.48 -2.81 -23.80
CA GLU A 466 0.32 -1.60 -23.61
C GLU A 466 -0.46 -0.49 -22.94
N THR A 467 -1.72 -0.30 -23.31
CA THR A 467 -2.60 0.74 -22.73
C THR A 467 -2.88 0.44 -21.27
N LEU A 468 -3.23 -0.80 -20.95
CA LEU A 468 -3.50 -1.23 -19.57
C LEU A 468 -2.26 -1.11 -18.69
N LEU A 469 -1.09 -1.57 -19.15
CA LEU A 469 0.13 -1.45 -18.35
C LEU A 469 0.54 0.01 -18.16
N LYS A 470 0.31 0.89 -19.15
CA LYS A 470 0.53 2.34 -18.98
C LYS A 470 -0.36 2.92 -17.88
N GLN A 471 -1.63 2.52 -17.79
CA GLN A 471 -2.53 2.94 -16.70
C GLN A 471 -2.04 2.41 -15.34
N VAL A 472 -1.57 1.16 -15.27
CA VAL A 472 -0.94 0.61 -14.05
C VAL A 472 0.30 1.41 -13.66
N ILE A 473 1.15 1.78 -14.62
CA ILE A 473 2.36 2.59 -14.39
C ILE A 473 2.00 3.98 -13.89
N GLU A 474 0.92 4.59 -14.42
CA GLU A 474 0.44 5.91 -13.99
C GLU A 474 0.09 5.95 -12.51
N HIS A 475 -0.48 4.87 -11.97
CA HIS A 475 -0.78 4.77 -10.55
C HIS A 475 0.42 4.28 -9.72
N THR A 476 1.16 3.27 -10.18
CA THR A 476 2.30 2.70 -9.41
C THR A 476 3.56 3.58 -9.42
N HIS A 477 3.67 4.50 -10.39
CA HIS A 477 4.86 5.33 -10.69
C HIS A 477 6.15 4.54 -10.97
N TYR A 478 6.00 3.23 -11.18
CA TYR A 478 7.11 2.32 -11.36
C TYR A 478 7.22 1.87 -12.81
N LEU A 479 8.32 2.25 -13.45
CA LEU A 479 8.64 1.90 -14.83
C LEU A 479 10.15 1.66 -14.95
N PRO A 480 10.59 0.40 -14.85
CA PRO A 480 11.96 0.02 -15.17
C PRO A 480 12.31 0.43 -16.59
N THR A 481 13.56 0.84 -16.80
CA THR A 481 14.05 1.21 -18.13
C THR A 481 13.95 0.07 -19.14
N GLU A 482 14.02 -1.17 -18.67
CA GLU A 482 13.95 -2.40 -19.49
C GLU A 482 12.54 -2.66 -20.07
N TRP A 483 11.50 -2.14 -19.42
CA TRP A 483 10.10 -2.34 -19.85
C TRP A 483 9.68 -1.37 -20.95
N LYS A 484 10.44 -0.28 -21.13
CA LYS A 484 10.13 0.76 -22.12
C LYS A 484 10.05 0.16 -23.51
N TYR A 485 8.97 0.48 -24.22
CA TYR A 485 8.65 0.00 -25.57
C TYR A 485 8.44 -1.53 -25.68
N ARG A 486 8.33 -2.27 -24.57
CA ARG A 486 8.15 -3.73 -24.54
C ARG A 486 6.99 -4.18 -23.65
N LEU A 487 6.03 -3.30 -23.43
CA LEU A 487 4.92 -3.50 -22.48
C LEU A 487 3.99 -4.67 -22.85
N HIS A 488 3.95 -5.09 -24.12
CA HIS A 488 3.16 -6.23 -24.59
C HIS A 488 3.88 -7.59 -24.45
N THR A 489 5.14 -7.62 -23.99
CA THR A 489 5.97 -8.83 -24.03
C THR A 489 5.74 -9.76 -22.83
N ASP A 490 5.86 -11.07 -23.06
CA ASP A 490 5.74 -12.09 -22.00
C ASP A 490 6.81 -11.93 -20.90
N GLN A 491 7.99 -11.43 -21.27
CA GLN A 491 9.07 -11.11 -20.32
C GLN A 491 8.62 -10.04 -19.32
N VAL A 492 8.06 -8.92 -19.80
CA VAL A 492 7.55 -7.85 -18.92
C VAL A 492 6.39 -8.36 -18.08
N ARG A 493 5.50 -9.19 -18.63
CA ARG A 493 4.46 -9.87 -17.83
C ARG A 493 5.07 -10.71 -16.71
N ALA A 494 6.10 -11.51 -16.99
CA ALA A 494 6.74 -12.37 -16.00
C ALA A 494 7.41 -11.57 -14.88
N GLU A 495 8.09 -10.48 -15.21
CA GLU A 495 8.69 -9.57 -14.23
C GLU A 495 7.63 -8.83 -13.41
N PHE A 496 6.54 -8.38 -14.05
CA PHE A 496 5.40 -7.79 -13.36
C PHE A 496 4.71 -8.78 -12.41
N CYS A 497 4.61 -10.06 -12.77
CA CYS A 497 4.07 -11.11 -11.90
C CYS A 497 4.89 -11.34 -10.63
N LEU A 498 6.18 -10.98 -10.60
CA LEU A 498 6.97 -11.01 -9.35
C LEU A 498 6.56 -9.89 -8.37
N LEU A 499 5.99 -8.80 -8.89
CA LEU A 499 5.48 -7.67 -8.11
C LEU A 499 4.00 -7.85 -7.76
N PHE A 500 3.22 -8.46 -8.65
CA PHE A 500 1.80 -8.72 -8.53
C PHE A 500 1.50 -10.23 -8.62
N ASP A 501 1.74 -10.90 -7.50
CA ASP A 501 1.71 -12.36 -7.39
C ASP A 501 0.35 -12.86 -6.84
N TYR A 502 0.09 -14.15 -6.90
CA TYR A 502 -1.13 -14.75 -6.35
C TYR A 502 -1.21 -14.55 -4.83
N LYS A 503 -2.41 -14.21 -4.31
CA LYS A 503 -2.64 -14.05 -2.85
C LYS A 503 -2.16 -15.29 -2.09
N VAL A 504 -2.51 -16.49 -2.56
CA VAL A 504 -2.10 -17.78 -1.98
C VAL A 504 -0.58 -17.98 -2.02
N GLY A 505 0.08 -17.59 -3.11
CA GLY A 505 1.54 -17.66 -3.23
C GLY A 505 2.24 -16.79 -2.19
N LEU A 506 1.76 -15.56 -2.02
CA LEU A 506 2.25 -14.63 -1.00
C LEU A 506 1.99 -15.15 0.42
N PHE A 507 0.87 -15.82 0.69
CA PHE A 507 0.61 -16.47 1.98
C PHE A 507 1.61 -17.58 2.30
N PHE A 508 1.89 -18.45 1.32
CA PHE A 508 2.93 -19.46 1.51
C PHE A 508 4.29 -18.81 1.73
N GLN A 509 4.59 -17.70 1.04
CA GLN A 509 5.82 -16.95 1.28
C GLN A 509 5.89 -16.38 2.71
N GLU A 510 4.81 -15.80 3.23
CA GLU A 510 4.73 -15.33 4.63
C GLU A 510 4.93 -16.48 5.63
N LEU A 511 4.28 -17.63 5.41
CA LEU A 511 4.44 -18.81 6.27
C LEU A 511 5.87 -19.37 6.24
N LEU A 512 6.46 -19.48 5.04
CA LEU A 512 7.85 -19.93 4.86
C LEU A 512 8.85 -18.90 5.41
N SER A 513 8.47 -17.62 5.49
CA SER A 513 9.37 -16.57 5.99
C SER A 513 9.73 -16.77 7.45
N VAL A 514 8.83 -17.29 8.29
CA VAL A 514 9.14 -17.63 9.70
C VAL A 514 10.27 -18.65 9.79
N LEU A 515 10.39 -19.55 8.80
CA LEU A 515 11.45 -20.57 8.74
C LEU A 515 12.76 -20.01 8.17
N PHE A 516 12.69 -19.13 7.18
CA PHE A 516 13.87 -18.61 6.48
C PHE A 516 14.43 -17.29 7.05
N ALA A 517 13.62 -16.50 7.74
CA ALA A 517 14.02 -15.23 8.35
C ALA A 517 15.22 -15.38 9.30
N PRO A 518 15.32 -16.42 10.15
CA PRO A 518 16.52 -16.67 10.95
C PRO A 518 17.80 -16.78 10.11
N LEU A 519 17.74 -17.41 8.93
CA LEU A 519 18.90 -17.57 8.06
C LEU A 519 19.30 -16.23 7.43
N VAL A 520 18.32 -15.46 6.94
CA VAL A 520 18.56 -14.12 6.37
C VAL A 520 19.17 -13.18 7.42
N LEU A 521 18.64 -13.18 8.64
CA LEU A 521 19.12 -12.34 9.75
C LEU A 521 20.51 -12.76 10.26
N CYS A 522 20.82 -14.05 10.31
CA CYS A 522 22.12 -14.52 10.80
C CYS A 522 23.24 -14.42 9.76
N PHE A 523 22.94 -14.58 8.47
CA PHE A 523 23.99 -14.75 7.44
C PHE A 523 23.98 -13.72 6.31
N SER A 524 22.82 -13.20 5.89
CA SER A 524 22.73 -12.28 4.74
C SER A 524 22.80 -10.81 5.15
N LEU A 525 21.88 -10.37 6.03
CA LEU A 525 21.82 -8.99 6.50
C LEU A 525 23.08 -8.48 7.24
N PRO A 526 23.80 -9.30 8.03
CA PRO A 526 25.04 -8.86 8.66
C PRO A 526 26.13 -8.47 7.66
N LYS A 527 26.09 -8.97 6.42
CA LYS A 527 27.06 -8.63 5.37
C LYS A 527 26.88 -7.19 4.87
N SER A 528 25.64 -6.69 4.81
CA SER A 528 25.33 -5.31 4.38
C SER A 528 25.39 -4.29 5.52
N ALA A 529 25.70 -4.70 6.75
CA ALA A 529 25.70 -3.81 7.92
C ALA A 529 26.64 -2.59 7.78
N ASP A 530 27.77 -2.71 7.08
CA ASP A 530 28.71 -1.59 6.87
C ASP A 530 28.06 -0.49 6.00
N GLN A 531 27.51 -0.89 4.85
CA GLN A 531 26.83 0.00 3.91
C GLN A 531 25.60 0.68 4.54
N ILE A 532 24.85 -0.05 5.38
CA ILE A 532 23.69 0.50 6.09
C ILE A 532 24.12 1.63 7.04
N ILE A 533 25.19 1.43 7.82
CA ILE A 533 25.66 2.47 8.76
C ILE A 533 26.19 3.69 8.02
N ASP A 534 26.94 3.49 6.94
CA ASP A 534 27.40 4.60 6.07
C ASP A 534 26.22 5.37 5.49
N PHE A 535 25.18 4.65 5.03
CA PHE A 535 23.96 5.25 4.51
C PHE A 535 23.30 6.20 5.52
N PHE A 536 23.11 5.78 6.78
CA PHE A 536 22.52 6.66 7.80
C PHE A 536 23.40 7.86 8.16
N ARG A 537 24.72 7.75 8.04
CA ARG A 537 25.64 8.88 8.25
C ARG A 537 25.54 9.89 7.10
N GLU A 538 25.52 9.39 5.87
CA GLU A 538 25.65 10.21 4.66
C GLU A 538 24.30 10.80 4.22
N PHE A 539 23.22 10.03 4.25
CA PHE A 539 21.89 10.45 3.76
C PHE A 539 20.99 11.04 4.85
N THR A 540 21.59 11.54 5.93
CA THR A 540 20.88 12.25 7.00
C THR A 540 21.26 13.72 7.01
N VAL A 541 20.25 14.60 6.97
CA VAL A 541 20.42 16.06 7.05
C VAL A 541 19.71 16.60 8.29
N HIS A 542 20.23 17.68 8.84
CA HIS A 542 19.60 18.36 9.97
C HIS A 542 18.83 19.58 9.48
N VAL A 543 17.51 19.57 9.69
CA VAL A 543 16.62 20.67 9.34
C VAL A 543 16.20 21.40 10.61
N ASN A 544 16.25 22.73 10.60
CA ASN A 544 15.88 23.55 11.74
C ASN A 544 14.42 23.31 12.13
N GLY A 545 14.14 23.09 13.42
CA GLY A 545 12.79 22.78 13.92
C GLY A 545 12.33 21.34 13.72
N LEU A 546 12.78 20.64 12.67
CA LEU A 546 12.39 19.25 12.36
C LEU A 546 13.39 18.20 12.88
N GLY A 547 14.65 18.56 13.07
CA GLY A 547 15.71 17.65 13.52
C GLY A 547 16.34 16.86 12.36
N TYR A 548 16.75 15.62 12.61
CA TYR A 548 17.46 14.80 11.62
C TYR A 548 16.49 14.02 10.73
N VAL A 549 16.52 14.26 9.41
CA VAL A 549 15.64 13.64 8.40
C VAL A 549 16.43 13.03 7.25
N CYS A 550 15.78 12.14 6.51
CA CYS A 550 16.35 11.56 5.30
C CYS A 550 16.48 12.63 4.23
N SER A 551 17.65 12.73 3.62
CA SER A 551 17.95 13.75 2.61
C SER A 551 17.07 13.64 1.36
N PHE A 552 16.72 12.43 0.92
CA PHE A 552 15.79 12.23 -0.20
C PHE A 552 14.37 12.71 0.12
N ALA A 553 13.91 12.53 1.36
CA ALA A 553 12.60 13.01 1.78
C ALA A 553 12.57 14.53 2.01
N GLN A 554 13.72 15.16 2.23
CA GLN A 554 13.82 16.62 2.24
C GLN A 554 13.69 17.23 0.83
N PHE A 555 13.78 16.41 -0.22
CA PHE A 555 13.81 16.85 -1.62
C PHE A 555 15.01 17.76 -1.95
N ASP A 556 16.18 17.40 -1.42
CA ASP A 556 17.44 18.12 -1.67
C ASP A 556 17.97 17.86 -3.10
N PHE A 557 17.54 18.71 -4.03
CA PHE A 557 17.93 18.65 -5.43
C PHE A 557 19.40 18.99 -5.68
N GLU A 558 20.04 19.78 -4.81
CA GLU A 558 21.46 20.12 -4.96
C GLU A 558 22.33 18.89 -4.74
N ARG A 559 21.98 18.07 -3.74
CA ARG A 559 22.75 16.89 -3.37
C ARG A 559 22.36 15.61 -4.10
N HIS A 560 21.08 15.46 -4.46
CA HIS A 560 20.53 14.20 -4.95
C HIS A 560 19.82 14.29 -6.30
N GLY A 561 19.73 15.49 -6.89
CA GLY A 561 19.01 15.74 -8.12
C GLY A 561 19.63 15.04 -9.33
N ASN A 562 18.79 14.38 -10.12
CA ASN A 562 19.22 13.62 -11.28
C ASN A 562 18.93 14.38 -12.59
N VAL A 563 19.99 14.68 -13.35
CA VAL A 563 19.91 15.38 -14.64
C VAL A 563 19.05 14.61 -15.65
N LYS A 564 19.05 13.27 -15.59
CA LYS A 564 18.21 12.41 -16.45
C LYS A 564 16.71 12.66 -16.26
N TYR A 565 16.32 13.24 -15.14
CA TYR A 565 14.93 13.56 -14.78
C TYR A 565 14.67 15.08 -14.72
N GLY A 566 15.56 15.89 -15.30
CA GLY A 566 15.31 17.31 -15.57
C GLY A 566 15.85 18.33 -14.59
N VAL A 567 16.66 17.89 -13.63
CA VAL A 567 17.37 18.79 -12.72
C VAL A 567 18.57 19.39 -13.46
N GLN A 568 18.72 20.73 -13.44
CA GLN A 568 19.91 21.40 -14.01
C GLN A 568 20.83 21.87 -12.88
N GLY A 569 22.14 21.80 -13.11
CA GLY A 569 23.13 22.31 -12.16
C GLY A 569 23.43 21.38 -10.98
N ALA A 570 22.89 20.15 -10.96
CA ALA A 570 23.30 19.14 -9.98
C ALA A 570 24.78 18.80 -10.21
N THR A 571 25.62 19.14 -9.24
CA THR A 571 27.09 19.01 -9.31
C THR A 571 27.59 17.59 -9.04
N VAL A 572 26.69 16.61 -8.97
CA VAL A 572 27.00 15.28 -8.45
C VAL A 572 26.99 14.26 -9.59
N ASP A 573 28.17 14.02 -10.16
CA ASP A 573 28.38 12.95 -11.16
C ASP A 573 28.33 11.54 -10.54
N ASP A 574 28.48 11.44 -9.21
CA ASP A 574 28.48 10.16 -8.50
C ASP A 574 27.06 9.57 -8.35
N GLU A 575 26.79 8.52 -9.13
CA GLU A 575 25.55 7.71 -9.07
C GLU A 575 25.24 7.21 -7.65
N TYR A 576 26.26 7.07 -6.80
CA TYR A 576 26.09 6.68 -5.41
C TYR A 576 25.21 7.65 -4.62
N TYR A 577 25.25 8.95 -4.88
CA TYR A 577 24.41 9.92 -4.15
C TYR A 577 23.03 10.10 -4.78
N LEU A 578 22.84 9.74 -6.05
CA LEU A 578 21.56 9.91 -6.74
C LEU A 578 20.49 8.93 -6.25
N SER A 579 19.22 9.33 -6.37
CA SER A 579 18.09 8.43 -6.19
C SER A 579 17.96 7.50 -7.41
N LYS A 580 17.72 6.20 -7.20
CA LYS A 580 17.53 5.26 -8.33
C LYS A 580 16.16 5.51 -8.96
N GLU A 581 16.10 5.42 -10.29
CA GLU A 581 14.86 5.55 -11.10
C GLU A 581 14.10 6.88 -10.92
N GLY A 582 14.80 7.96 -10.52
CA GLY A 582 14.21 9.29 -10.35
C GLY A 582 13.17 9.33 -9.23
N LYS A 583 13.31 8.47 -8.22
CA LYS A 583 12.33 8.30 -7.16
C LYS A 583 12.12 9.59 -6.36
N MET A 584 13.19 10.33 -6.09
CA MET A 584 13.07 11.61 -5.38
C MET A 584 12.24 12.62 -6.18
N GLU A 585 12.50 12.74 -7.49
CA GLU A 585 11.80 13.64 -8.40
C GLU A 585 10.31 13.27 -8.52
N LYS A 586 10.01 11.97 -8.68
CA LYS A 586 8.63 11.44 -8.66
C LYS A 586 7.92 11.74 -7.35
N SER A 587 8.60 11.50 -6.22
CA SER A 587 8.05 11.76 -4.89
C SER A 587 7.77 13.26 -4.69
N PHE A 588 8.65 14.14 -5.17
CA PHE A 588 8.46 15.59 -5.09
C PHE A 588 7.22 16.06 -5.86
N LEU A 589 7.04 15.58 -7.10
CA LEU A 589 5.83 15.90 -7.88
C LEU A 589 4.57 15.30 -7.26
N ASN A 590 4.62 14.05 -6.78
CA ASN A 590 3.50 13.42 -6.09
C ASN A 590 3.13 14.20 -4.82
N PHE A 591 4.13 14.70 -4.08
CA PHE A 591 3.90 15.49 -2.88
C PHE A 591 3.22 16.83 -3.21
N LYS A 592 3.68 17.56 -4.24
CA LYS A 592 3.04 18.79 -4.73
C LYS A 592 1.64 18.54 -5.29
N ALA A 593 1.41 17.43 -5.98
CA ALA A 593 0.10 17.04 -6.49
C ALA A 593 -0.92 16.82 -5.36
N ASN A 594 -0.48 16.20 -4.27
CA ASN A 594 -1.32 15.91 -3.11
C ASN A 594 -1.39 17.08 -2.11
N ASN A 595 -0.57 18.12 -2.25
CA ASN A 595 -0.57 19.31 -1.39
C ASN A 595 -0.41 20.58 -2.24
N PRO A 596 -1.49 21.09 -2.86
CA PRO A 596 -1.40 22.21 -3.80
C PRO A 596 -0.88 23.51 -3.18
N ASN A 597 -1.22 23.78 -1.92
CA ASN A 597 -0.83 24.99 -1.19
C ASN A 597 0.64 24.99 -0.75
N TRP A 598 1.30 23.83 -0.78
CA TRP A 598 2.69 23.72 -0.35
C TRP A 598 3.65 24.29 -1.40
N GLU A 599 4.61 25.10 -0.96
CA GLU A 599 5.72 25.60 -1.77
C GLU A 599 7.07 25.08 -1.25
N PRO A 600 8.00 24.71 -2.14
CA PRO A 600 9.31 24.24 -1.72
C PRO A 600 10.14 25.39 -1.12
N ASN A 601 10.82 25.10 -0.01
CA ASN A 601 11.71 26.08 0.66
C ASN A 601 12.98 26.37 -0.14
N ASP A 602 13.41 25.42 -0.99
CA ASP A 602 14.66 25.49 -1.73
C ASP A 602 14.42 26.07 -3.14
N LEU A 603 15.29 27.00 -3.54
CA LEU A 603 15.24 27.64 -4.87
C LEU A 603 15.29 26.60 -6.01
N ALA A 604 16.08 25.55 -5.84
CA ALA A 604 16.20 24.46 -6.81
C ALA A 604 14.87 23.74 -7.06
N GLY A 605 14.06 23.53 -6.02
CA GLY A 605 12.74 22.91 -6.13
C GLY A 605 11.74 23.79 -6.89
N SER A 606 11.71 25.10 -6.60
CA SER A 606 10.86 26.06 -7.34
C SER A 606 11.25 26.19 -8.82
N LEU A 607 12.56 26.18 -9.10
CA LEU A 607 13.08 26.18 -10.48
C LEU A 607 12.71 24.89 -11.22
N TYR A 608 12.71 23.75 -10.52
CA TYR A 608 12.28 22.48 -11.09
C TYR A 608 10.80 22.50 -11.48
N LEU A 609 9.91 22.97 -10.58
CA LEU A 609 8.47 23.10 -10.85
C LEU A 609 8.18 24.03 -12.03
N SER A 610 8.74 25.25 -12.02
CA SER A 610 8.51 26.24 -13.09
C SER A 610 8.97 25.74 -14.47
N ARG A 611 10.04 24.95 -14.53
CA ARG A 611 10.47 24.30 -15.78
C ARG A 611 9.46 23.26 -16.25
N LEU A 612 8.96 22.44 -15.33
CA LEU A 612 8.03 21.37 -15.64
C LEU A 612 6.69 21.94 -16.14
N GLU A 613 6.24 23.05 -15.54
CA GLU A 613 5.09 23.83 -16.01
C GLU A 613 5.33 24.44 -17.39
N ARG A 614 6.50 25.04 -17.63
CA ARG A 614 6.87 25.55 -18.95
C ARG A 614 6.83 24.43 -20.00
N PHE A 615 7.41 23.28 -19.69
CA PHE A 615 7.42 22.13 -20.58
C PHE A 615 6.01 21.60 -20.85
N LYS A 616 5.16 21.51 -19.82
CA LYS A 616 3.73 21.18 -19.96
C LYS A 616 3.02 22.16 -20.90
N ASN A 617 3.28 23.45 -20.77
CA ASN A 617 2.67 24.49 -21.60
C ASN A 617 3.16 24.47 -23.04
N GLU A 618 4.45 24.19 -23.28
CA GLU A 618 5.01 24.00 -24.63
C GLU A 618 4.34 22.80 -25.32
N LYS A 619 4.25 21.66 -24.63
CA LYS A 619 3.59 20.47 -25.18
C LYS A 619 2.10 20.67 -25.44
N ARG A 620 1.39 21.41 -24.58
CA ARG A 620 -0.03 21.76 -24.80
C ARG A 620 -0.19 22.61 -26.07
N LYS A 621 0.77 23.48 -26.39
CA LYS A 621 0.79 24.24 -27.64
C LYS A 621 1.07 23.35 -28.84
N ASP A 622 2.02 22.42 -28.74
CA ASP A 622 2.32 21.46 -29.82
C ASP A 622 1.13 20.54 -30.15
N LEU A 623 0.33 20.17 -29.15
CA LEU A 623 -0.91 19.40 -29.34
C LEU A 623 -2.08 20.26 -29.85
N ALA A 624 -2.06 21.57 -29.59
CA ALA A 624 -3.11 22.51 -30.00
C ALA A 624 -2.88 23.10 -31.41
N GLU A 625 -1.68 22.98 -31.97
CA GLU A 625 -1.40 23.25 -33.39
C GLU A 625 -1.52 21.95 -34.20
N PRO A 626 -2.69 21.62 -34.80
CA PRO A 626 -2.71 20.60 -35.83
C PRO A 626 -1.79 21.08 -36.95
N SER A 627 -0.83 20.25 -37.35
CA SER A 627 -0.08 20.45 -38.58
C SER A 627 -1.09 20.62 -39.72
N THR A 628 -1.34 21.86 -40.13
CA THR A 628 -2.28 22.14 -41.21
C THR A 628 -1.67 21.58 -42.48
N ILE A 629 -1.99 20.33 -42.80
CA ILE A 629 -1.88 19.83 -44.17
C ILE A 629 -2.87 20.68 -44.96
N ARG A 630 -2.37 21.74 -45.62
CA ARG A 630 -3.18 22.53 -46.54
C ARG A 630 -3.53 21.62 -47.71
N LEU A 631 -4.74 21.05 -47.66
CA LEU A 631 -5.35 20.39 -48.79
C LEU A 631 -5.75 21.46 -49.79
N ASN A 632 -5.42 21.27 -51.07
CA ASN A 632 -5.94 22.13 -52.12
C ASN A 632 -7.46 21.87 -52.34
N GLN A 633 -8.11 22.67 -53.18
CA GLN A 633 -9.55 22.53 -53.52
C GLN A 633 -9.94 21.12 -54.05
N TYR A 634 -8.97 20.28 -54.40
CA TYR A 634 -9.16 18.92 -54.89
C TYR A 634 -8.79 17.84 -53.85
N GLY A 635 -8.53 18.19 -52.59
CA GLY A 635 -8.28 17.23 -51.50
C GLY A 635 -6.91 16.55 -51.55
N ILE A 636 -5.90 17.17 -52.17
CA ILE A 636 -4.53 16.65 -52.25
C ILE A 636 -3.60 17.50 -51.36
N PRO A 637 -2.69 16.89 -50.56
CA PRO A 637 -1.70 17.61 -49.76
C PRO A 637 -0.86 18.55 -50.64
N ALA A 638 -0.88 19.85 -50.37
CA ALA A 638 -0.08 20.81 -51.12
C ALA A 638 1.41 20.62 -50.80
N VAL A 639 2.19 20.15 -51.77
CA VAL A 639 3.66 20.22 -51.72
C VAL A 639 4.06 21.68 -51.97
N PRO A 640 4.87 22.32 -51.10
CA PRO A 640 5.21 23.72 -51.27
C PRO A 640 6.11 23.89 -52.51
N SER A 641 5.56 24.44 -53.60
CA SER A 641 6.36 24.90 -54.74
C SER A 641 7.01 26.24 -54.39
N GLN A 642 8.34 26.27 -54.35
CA GLN A 642 9.12 27.51 -54.29
C GLN A 642 9.10 28.21 -55.66
N LEU A 643 8.04 28.94 -55.99
CA LEU A 643 8.08 29.97 -57.02
C LEU A 643 6.91 30.93 -56.80
N GLY A 644 7.22 32.21 -56.64
CA GLY A 644 6.29 33.25 -56.20
C GLY A 644 5.26 33.66 -57.24
N ASP A 645 4.13 34.17 -56.75
CA ASP A 645 3.48 35.43 -57.13
C ASP A 645 2.14 35.48 -56.38
N SER A 646 2.00 36.37 -55.38
CA SER A 646 1.49 37.73 -55.50
C SER A 646 0.03 37.78 -55.98
N PHE A 647 -0.82 38.38 -55.13
CA PHE A 647 -2.30 38.46 -55.15
C PHE A 647 -3.06 37.34 -54.41
N GLU A 648 -3.43 37.60 -53.15
CA GLU A 648 -4.84 37.44 -52.77
C GLU A 648 -5.22 38.33 -51.59
N GLN A 649 -6.39 38.93 -51.75
CA GLN A 649 -7.00 39.99 -50.97
C GLN A 649 -7.99 39.37 -49.96
N GLU A 650 -8.24 40.10 -48.88
CA GLU A 650 -9.11 39.82 -47.74
C GLU A 650 -10.40 39.06 -48.05
N ASN A 651 -10.85 38.18 -47.12
CA ASN A 651 -12.17 38.34 -46.52
C ASN A 651 -12.45 37.46 -45.28
N HIS A 652 -12.89 38.17 -44.23
CA HIS A 652 -13.86 37.83 -43.18
C HIS A 652 -13.63 36.65 -42.22
N THR A 653 -13.11 37.00 -41.03
CA THR A 653 -13.31 36.28 -39.77
C THR A 653 -14.69 36.55 -39.19
N TRP A 654 -15.49 35.50 -38.99
CA TRP A 654 -16.66 35.52 -38.11
C TRP A 654 -16.27 34.95 -36.74
N LYS A 655 -16.26 35.80 -35.70
CA LYS A 655 -16.22 35.38 -34.29
C LYS A 655 -17.65 35.23 -33.78
N ARG A 656 -17.94 34.13 -33.08
CA ARG A 656 -19.16 33.98 -32.26
C ARG A 656 -18.77 34.13 -30.77
N PRO A 657 -19.62 34.72 -29.90
CA PRO A 657 -19.21 35.18 -28.58
C PRO A 657 -19.24 34.06 -27.53
N THR A 658 -18.26 34.10 -26.64
CA THR A 658 -18.21 33.38 -25.36
C THR A 658 -19.16 34.04 -24.35
N THR A 659 -20.11 33.27 -23.83
CA THR A 659 -20.78 33.55 -22.56
C THR A 659 -20.08 32.75 -21.47
N VAL A 660 -19.44 33.48 -20.56
CA VAL A 660 -18.88 33.02 -19.30
C VAL A 660 -19.92 33.36 -18.25
N GLU A 661 -20.37 32.36 -17.49
CA GLU A 661 -20.83 32.41 -16.09
C GLU A 661 -21.55 31.08 -15.81
N GLU A 662 -21.24 30.46 -14.65
CA GLU A 662 -21.72 29.16 -14.15
C GLU A 662 -20.92 27.90 -14.53
N VAL A 663 -19.58 27.92 -14.36
CA VAL A 663 -18.79 26.71 -14.10
C VAL A 663 -17.58 27.08 -13.22
N GLU A 664 -17.77 27.36 -11.92
CA GLU A 664 -16.63 27.59 -11.00
C GLU A 664 -16.59 26.62 -9.81
N GLU A 665 -17.63 25.83 -9.56
CA GLU A 665 -17.64 24.91 -8.40
C GLU A 665 -17.41 23.42 -8.74
N GLU A 666 -17.60 23.00 -10.00
CA GLU A 666 -17.32 21.61 -10.43
C GLU A 666 -15.91 21.41 -11.03
N GLU A 667 -15.26 22.48 -11.51
CA GLU A 667 -13.91 22.39 -12.08
C GLU A 667 -12.85 22.06 -11.03
N GLU A 668 -12.96 22.50 -9.77
CA GLU A 668 -11.92 22.25 -8.77
C GLU A 668 -11.71 20.76 -8.45
N GLY A 669 -12.75 19.93 -8.57
CA GLY A 669 -12.66 18.48 -8.34
C GLY A 669 -12.05 17.72 -9.53
N GLN A 670 -12.43 18.12 -10.75
CA GLN A 670 -11.94 17.54 -12.00
C GLN A 670 -10.52 18.01 -12.34
N ASP A 671 -10.18 19.29 -12.11
CA ASP A 671 -8.83 19.82 -12.32
C ASP A 671 -7.82 19.18 -11.36
N ARG A 672 -8.20 18.89 -10.12
CA ARG A 672 -7.32 18.17 -9.16
C ARG A 672 -6.95 16.78 -9.67
N ASN A 673 -7.92 16.02 -10.18
CA ASN A 673 -7.68 14.69 -10.76
C ASN A 673 -6.92 14.77 -12.10
N MET A 674 -7.24 15.74 -12.96
CA MET A 674 -6.56 15.93 -14.25
C MET A 674 -5.12 16.45 -14.09
N THR A 675 -4.86 17.26 -13.06
CA THR A 675 -3.52 17.75 -12.71
C THR A 675 -2.66 16.62 -12.14
N LYS A 676 -3.24 15.73 -11.32
CA LYS A 676 -2.58 14.53 -10.79
C LYS A 676 -2.27 13.50 -11.88
N LYS A 677 -3.23 13.21 -12.78
CA LYS A 677 -3.05 12.33 -13.97
C LYS A 677 -1.91 12.79 -14.89
N ASN A 678 -1.73 14.11 -15.04
CA ASN A 678 -0.76 14.64 -16.00
C ASN A 678 0.70 14.69 -15.50
N MET A 679 0.98 14.83 -14.21
CA MET A 679 2.36 15.15 -13.75
C MET A 679 3.35 13.97 -13.81
N VAL A 680 2.91 12.74 -13.53
CA VAL A 680 3.80 11.55 -13.57
C VAL A 680 4.01 11.07 -15.00
N GLY A 681 2.96 11.12 -15.83
CA GLY A 681 3.08 10.94 -17.28
C GLY A 681 4.06 11.96 -17.88
N LEU A 682 4.01 13.21 -17.43
CA LEU A 682 4.97 14.25 -17.82
C LEU A 682 6.41 13.92 -17.44
N LEU A 683 6.65 13.36 -16.25
CA LEU A 683 8.01 13.04 -15.79
C LEU A 683 8.63 11.87 -16.54
N ASN A 684 7.84 10.84 -16.86
CA ASN A 684 8.30 9.75 -17.74
C ASN A 684 8.64 10.26 -19.15
N GLN A 685 7.84 11.20 -19.67
CA GLN A 685 8.10 11.86 -20.96
C GLN A 685 9.32 12.79 -20.89
N PHE A 686 9.52 13.48 -19.76
CA PHE A 686 10.68 14.34 -19.53
C PHE A 686 11.98 13.52 -19.49
N TYR A 687 11.95 12.35 -18.84
CA TYR A 687 13.06 11.40 -18.89
C TYR A 687 13.36 10.95 -20.32
N ASP A 688 12.33 10.65 -21.12
CA ASP A 688 12.51 10.21 -22.49
C ASP A 688 13.14 11.30 -23.36
N LEU A 689 12.76 12.57 -23.17
CA LEU A 689 13.38 13.72 -23.85
C LEU A 689 14.85 13.90 -23.51
N ASN A 690 15.23 13.74 -22.24
CA ASN A 690 16.61 13.92 -21.80
C ASN A 690 17.53 12.75 -22.15
N ASN A 691 16.99 11.56 -22.46
CA ASN A 691 17.78 10.34 -22.68
C ASN A 691 17.55 9.67 -24.05
N ASN A 692 16.81 10.30 -24.97
CA ASN A 692 16.70 9.80 -26.34
C ASN A 692 17.94 10.21 -27.16
N PRO A 693 18.70 9.28 -27.75
CA PRO A 693 19.79 9.60 -28.68
C PRO A 693 19.27 9.98 -30.10
N ALA A 694 17.96 10.17 -30.28
CA ALA A 694 17.33 10.34 -31.60
C ALA A 694 16.17 11.37 -31.59
N LEU A 695 16.37 12.51 -30.93
CA LEU A 695 15.60 13.74 -31.17
C LEU A 695 16.56 14.86 -31.56
#